data_AF-A0A3G9JXT7-F1
#
_entry.id   AF-A0A3G9JXT7-F1
#
_cell.length_a   1.000
_cell.length_b   1.000
_cell.length_c   1.000
_cell.angle_alpha   90.00
_cell.angle_beta   90.00
_cell.angle_gamma   90.00
#
_symmetry.space_group_name_H-M   'P 1'
#
loop_
_entity.id
_entity.type
_entity.pdbx_description
1 polymer ?
#
loop_
_entity_poly.entity_id
_entity_poly.type
_entity_poly.pdbx_seq_one_letter_code
_entity_poly.pdbx_strand_id
1 'polypeptide(L)'
;MSEDATPSLGIACPGIARGAYDVAIIGAGVAGCCCARELARTSGSLLVLEAGDDIACGATRANSGIVHAGYDPEPGTLKARYNVEGSRLYPMWAAELGFSYVRNESLVVGFDERDERALVALSLRGAENGVEGLSVIDGEEARRLEPNLSAEVTCALRVRTGGICDPYEVALTALENAVQNGAEVAFDARVTSLERVRGGYVIGLAGGGRVCARAVVNAAGVHSAELHNLVCARKLQIIPVRGDYLLYDPTLGPTFSRTIFQVPTTAGKGVLVSPTVHGNLFVGPSAEPQADADSVATSRRGLTAILEGARRTWPQASSRGVITNFAGVRAKGAGHDFVIGEPDDAPGFFDVACLESPGLTSAPAVAVDIARRVARRLNLGARPDFEPRRAPKRRLARMDADQRTRAMREDPAWGHVVCRCSPVSEHEVVRELHGTLPVLCLDALKWRTGATMGRCHGGFCTPELLRIVSRELGVEPSRVEKRLRGSWIVSRSRPGYARLAAAACDEAAVDVPEPAQVYDVVVVGGGAAGMAAAASARAAGASVALIDREASLGGIMRQCIHNGFGLKRFSEELTGPEFASREAALLDGVDVWSSSSVLALHPGVLHELEVVCPGGARFVRARSVVLACGSRERGFGALGIAGDRPSGIYTAGSAQALINLHGCLPGRRAVILGSGDIGLIMARRMTLEGMEVEGVYELLDHPSGLKRNIVQCLDDFGIPLHLSHTVVATHGAGRLESVDIAAVDPATRRAIEGTEQNVACDTLVLSCGLIPENELAREAGVALSPVTEGALVDDRLETSIPGVFACGNALHVHDLADLAAAEGDAAGAAGASSARSGRVASSDPVVPVEPGPGVRYVVPQRLHGGGCPVTLSFRVSDVARDVSLEAVAELADGGEMTLRSRRARVVLPAEMERLEVTVSPEAALVASRVVVRVASASQKRGDA
;
A
#
# COMPACT_ATOMS: atom_id res chain seq x y z
N MET A 1 -24.60 -37.63 20.32
CA MET A 1 -23.32 -38.33 20.13
C MET A 1 -22.42 -37.33 19.42
N SER A 2 -21.79 -36.39 20.11
CA SER A 2 -20.50 -36.53 20.81
C SER A 2 -19.39 -37.05 19.90
N GLU A 3 -18.82 -36.15 19.10
CA GLU A 3 -17.41 -36.07 18.69
C GLU A 3 -17.31 -34.97 17.62
N ASP A 4 -16.96 -33.76 18.03
CA ASP A 4 -16.34 -32.76 17.13
C ASP A 4 -15.53 -31.79 17.98
N ALA A 5 -14.56 -32.36 18.72
CA ALA A 5 -13.39 -31.61 19.12
C ALA A 5 -12.44 -31.61 17.92
N THR A 6 -12.74 -30.81 16.89
CA THR A 6 -11.77 -30.54 15.83
C THR A 6 -10.56 -29.85 16.47
N PRO A 7 -9.34 -30.41 16.36
CA PRO A 7 -8.15 -29.66 16.74
C PRO A 7 -8.08 -28.45 15.80
N SER A 8 -7.85 -27.27 16.39
CA SER A 8 -7.57 -26.04 15.64
C SER A 8 -6.25 -26.20 14.88
N LEU A 9 -6.28 -26.76 13.67
CA LEU A 9 -5.18 -26.69 12.72
C LEU A 9 -5.36 -25.41 11.88
N GLY A 10 -5.27 -24.27 12.55
CA GLY A 10 -4.57 -23.12 11.96
C GLY A 10 -3.08 -23.50 11.86
N ILE A 11 -2.27 -22.73 11.13
CA ILE A 11 -0.82 -22.96 11.04
C ILE A 11 -0.31 -23.22 12.47
N ALA A 12 0.21 -24.42 12.74
CA ALA A 12 0.29 -24.92 14.11
C ALA A 12 1.30 -24.08 14.92
N CYS A 13 0.88 -23.58 16.09
CA CYS A 13 1.82 -23.02 17.06
C CYS A 13 2.73 -24.13 17.60
N PRO A 14 4.05 -23.91 17.75
CA PRO A 14 4.90 -24.82 18.50
C PRO A 14 4.35 -25.01 19.92
N GLY A 15 4.28 -26.25 20.40
CA GLY A 15 3.90 -26.54 21.77
C GLY A 15 4.96 -26.07 22.78
N ILE A 16 4.52 -25.66 23.96
CA ILE A 16 5.40 -25.29 25.09
C ILE A 16 6.17 -26.54 25.52
N ALA A 17 7.50 -26.51 25.45
CA ALA A 17 8.33 -27.71 25.64
C ALA A 17 8.66 -28.01 27.11
N ARG A 18 8.49 -27.05 28.04
CA ARG A 18 8.93 -27.16 29.44
C ARG A 18 7.82 -26.90 30.45
N GLY A 19 7.87 -27.62 31.57
CA GLY A 19 6.98 -27.41 32.72
C GLY A 19 7.31 -26.17 33.57
N ALA A 20 8.53 -25.63 33.49
CA ALA A 20 8.92 -24.38 34.15
C ALA A 20 10.08 -23.68 33.39
N TYR A 21 10.02 -22.35 33.31
CA TYR A 21 11.03 -21.47 32.71
C TYR A 21 11.75 -20.62 33.76
N ASP A 22 12.94 -20.12 33.45
CA ASP A 22 13.61 -19.14 34.30
C ASP A 22 12.93 -17.78 34.19
N VAL A 23 12.59 -17.36 32.96
CA VAL A 23 11.92 -16.08 32.71
C VAL A 23 10.79 -16.25 31.71
N ALA A 24 9.62 -15.72 32.05
CA ALA A 24 8.53 -15.50 31.09
C ALA A 24 8.41 -14.00 30.78
N ILE A 25 8.31 -13.64 29.51
CA ILE A 25 8.11 -12.27 29.03
C ILE A 25 6.70 -12.19 28.47
N ILE A 26 5.89 -11.27 28.97
CA ILE A 26 4.50 -11.09 28.53
C ILE A 26 4.42 -9.90 27.59
N GLY A 27 4.06 -10.17 26.34
CA GLY A 27 4.01 -9.23 25.22
C GLY A 27 5.23 -9.31 24.31
N ALA A 28 5.00 -9.45 23.00
CA ALA A 28 6.00 -9.39 21.93
C ALA A 28 5.89 -8.09 21.11
N GLY A 29 5.58 -6.97 21.79
CA GLY A 29 5.89 -5.64 21.29
C GLY A 29 7.38 -5.34 21.34
N VAL A 30 7.80 -4.18 20.83
CA VAL A 30 9.24 -3.80 20.78
C VAL A 30 9.94 -3.91 22.14
N ALA A 31 9.28 -3.55 23.23
CA ALA A 31 9.82 -3.70 24.59
C ALA A 31 10.12 -5.16 24.96
N GLY A 32 9.15 -6.05 24.73
CA GLY A 32 9.27 -7.47 25.04
C GLY A 32 10.28 -8.18 24.14
N CYS A 33 10.29 -7.88 22.84
CA CYS A 33 11.28 -8.43 21.92
C CYS A 33 12.71 -8.00 22.26
N CYS A 34 12.92 -6.72 22.61
CA CYS A 34 14.22 -6.23 23.07
C CYS A 34 14.63 -6.93 24.39
N CYS A 35 13.70 -7.11 25.34
CA CYS A 35 13.98 -7.84 26.58
C CYS A 35 14.33 -9.31 26.31
N ALA A 36 13.63 -9.97 25.39
CA ALA A 36 13.92 -11.35 25.00
C ALA A 36 15.34 -11.49 24.45
N ARG A 37 15.75 -10.57 23.56
CA ARG A 37 17.12 -10.52 23.04
C ARG A 37 18.15 -10.41 24.16
N GLU A 38 18.01 -9.42 25.04
CA GLU A 38 19.01 -9.18 26.07
C GLU A 38 19.03 -10.27 27.15
N LEU A 39 17.88 -10.87 27.46
CA LEU A 39 17.81 -12.03 28.36
C LEU A 39 18.40 -13.29 27.72
N ALA A 40 18.36 -13.45 26.39
CA ALA A 40 18.95 -14.59 25.68
C ALA A 40 20.49 -14.63 25.81
N ARG A 41 21.12 -13.52 26.19
CA ARG A 41 22.55 -13.46 26.59
C ARG A 41 22.84 -14.18 27.90
N THR A 42 21.82 -14.61 28.62
CA THR A 42 21.97 -15.35 29.88
C THR A 42 21.78 -16.85 29.66
N SER A 43 22.24 -17.63 30.63
CA SER A 43 22.07 -19.09 30.68
C SER A 43 20.64 -19.55 31.02
N GLY A 44 19.71 -18.62 31.26
CA GLY A 44 18.31 -18.94 31.60
C GLY A 44 17.48 -19.41 30.41
N SER A 45 16.49 -20.26 30.70
CA SER A 45 15.42 -20.64 29.79
C SER A 45 14.35 -19.54 29.71
N LEU A 46 13.95 -19.18 28.48
CA LEU A 46 13.10 -18.02 28.20
C LEU A 46 11.86 -18.42 27.41
N LEU A 47 10.71 -17.89 27.81
CA LEU A 47 9.46 -17.98 27.06
C LEU A 47 8.87 -16.58 26.84
N VAL A 48 8.52 -16.26 25.60
CA VAL A 48 7.73 -15.07 25.26
C VAL A 48 6.28 -15.49 25.02
N LEU A 49 5.34 -14.82 25.68
CA LEU A 49 3.90 -15.02 25.56
C LEU A 49 3.28 -13.81 24.86
N GLU A 50 2.78 -13.99 23.64
CA GLU A 50 2.12 -12.95 22.84
C GLU A 50 0.63 -13.28 22.69
N ALA A 51 -0.24 -12.29 22.93
CA ALA A 51 -1.68 -12.46 22.86
C ALA A 51 -2.21 -12.50 21.42
N GLY A 52 -1.52 -11.84 20.49
CA GLY A 52 -1.82 -11.85 19.06
C GLY A 52 -1.30 -13.09 18.33
N ASP A 53 -1.66 -13.18 17.06
CA ASP A 53 -1.28 -14.23 16.11
C ASP A 53 0.06 -13.93 15.39
N ASP A 54 0.72 -12.84 15.76
CA ASP A 54 2.06 -12.47 15.31
C ASP A 54 2.66 -11.46 16.31
N ILE A 55 3.91 -11.07 16.10
CA ILE A 55 4.58 -10.09 16.96
C ILE A 55 4.07 -8.66 16.75
N ALA A 56 4.35 -7.75 17.67
CA ALA A 56 4.10 -6.32 17.50
C ALA A 56 2.63 -5.94 17.20
N CYS A 57 1.66 -6.81 17.53
CA CYS A 57 0.24 -6.62 17.23
C CYS A 57 -0.41 -5.39 17.91
N GLY A 58 0.25 -4.79 18.91
CA GLY A 58 -0.16 -3.53 19.53
C GLY A 58 0.54 -2.29 18.95
N ALA A 59 0.89 -1.35 19.84
CA ALA A 59 1.43 -0.03 19.49
C ALA A 59 2.70 -0.02 18.63
N THR A 60 3.47 -1.11 18.61
CA THR A 60 4.71 -1.22 17.81
C THR A 60 4.45 -1.14 16.30
N ARG A 61 3.33 -1.67 15.79
CA ARG A 61 2.93 -1.53 14.38
C ARG A 61 2.29 -0.19 14.03
N ALA A 62 1.95 0.62 15.03
CA ALA A 62 1.18 1.84 14.87
C ALA A 62 1.84 3.03 15.60
N ASN A 63 3.00 3.45 15.10
CA ASN A 63 3.71 4.64 15.55
C ASN A 63 4.48 5.28 14.38
N SER A 64 5.16 6.39 14.66
CA SER A 64 5.86 7.21 13.67
C SER A 64 7.21 6.65 13.18
N GLY A 65 7.71 5.56 13.75
CA GLY A 65 9.02 4.99 13.40
C GLY A 65 10.22 5.88 13.79
N ILE A 66 10.02 6.88 14.65
CA ILE A 66 11.06 7.86 14.99
C ILE A 66 11.96 7.35 16.11
N VAL A 67 13.27 7.49 15.90
CA VAL A 67 14.31 7.37 16.92
C VAL A 67 14.57 8.76 17.50
N HIS A 68 13.88 9.09 18.60
CA HIS A 68 13.96 10.40 19.25
C HIS A 68 15.34 10.63 19.86
N ALA A 69 15.84 11.86 19.83
CA ALA A 69 17.15 12.18 20.39
C ALA A 69 17.16 12.34 21.93
N GLY A 70 16.02 12.70 22.55
CA GLY A 70 15.90 12.91 23.99
C GLY A 70 15.96 14.36 24.47
N TYR A 71 15.69 15.33 23.59
CA TYR A 71 15.70 16.76 23.96
C TYR A 71 14.42 17.22 24.68
N ASP A 72 13.32 16.49 24.54
CA ASP A 72 12.02 16.87 25.11
C ASP A 72 11.72 16.36 26.52
N PRO A 73 12.14 15.15 26.96
CA PRO A 73 11.74 14.63 28.26
C PRO A 73 12.37 15.43 29.40
N GLU A 74 11.64 15.54 30.52
CA GLU A 74 12.10 16.28 31.69
C GLU A 74 13.38 15.65 32.29
N PRO A 75 14.42 16.44 32.59
CA PRO A 75 15.64 15.93 33.20
C PRO A 75 15.38 15.16 34.51
N GLY A 76 16.18 14.11 34.75
CA GLY A 76 16.05 13.24 35.91
C GLY A 76 14.97 12.15 35.80
N THR A 77 14.11 12.18 34.78
CA THR A 77 13.11 11.12 34.54
C THR A 77 13.72 9.88 33.90
N LEU A 78 13.04 8.73 34.05
CA LEU A 78 13.40 7.50 33.34
C LEU A 78 13.24 7.67 31.83
N LYS A 79 12.23 8.43 31.38
CA LYS A 79 12.09 8.84 29.98
C LYS A 79 13.33 9.53 29.43
N ALA A 80 13.85 10.54 30.11
CA ALA A 80 15.07 11.25 29.67
C ALA A 80 16.25 10.29 29.56
N ARG A 81 16.50 9.52 30.63
CA ARG A 81 17.61 8.57 30.67
C ARG A 81 17.55 7.53 29.56
N TYR A 82 16.47 6.75 29.50
CA TYR A 82 16.38 5.65 28.53
C TYR A 82 16.20 6.15 27.09
N ASN A 83 15.68 7.36 26.86
CA ASN A 83 15.66 7.91 25.51
C ASN A 83 17.08 8.14 24.99
N VAL A 84 17.93 8.85 25.74
CA VAL A 84 19.29 9.17 25.29
C VAL A 84 20.14 7.92 25.18
N GLU A 85 20.09 7.03 26.19
CA GLU A 85 20.78 5.74 26.13
C GLU A 85 20.29 4.88 24.95
N GLY A 86 18.98 4.81 24.74
CA GLY A 86 18.37 4.03 23.66
C GLY A 86 18.75 4.55 22.27
N SER A 87 18.67 5.86 22.06
CA SER A 87 19.06 6.52 20.79
C SER A 87 20.50 6.20 20.38
N ARG A 88 21.42 6.12 21.36
CA ARG A 88 22.82 5.73 21.13
C ARG A 88 22.99 4.25 20.74
N LEU A 89 22.10 3.37 21.17
CA LEU A 89 22.15 1.93 20.86
C LEU A 89 21.64 1.61 19.45
N TYR A 90 20.72 2.42 18.91
CA TYR A 90 20.04 2.14 17.64
C TYR A 90 20.98 1.88 16.45
N PRO A 91 22.00 2.71 16.18
CA PRO A 91 22.93 2.47 15.06
C PRO A 91 23.66 1.13 15.19
N MET A 92 24.10 0.79 16.41
CA MET A 92 24.78 -0.48 16.70
C MET A 92 23.83 -1.66 16.50
N TRP A 93 22.61 -1.59 17.04
CA TRP A 93 21.62 -2.66 16.92
C TRP A 93 21.15 -2.84 15.48
N ALA A 94 21.01 -1.76 14.71
CA ALA A 94 20.69 -1.83 13.29
C ALA A 94 21.75 -2.61 12.52
N ALA A 95 23.04 -2.38 12.83
CA ALA A 95 24.14 -3.11 12.24
C ALA A 95 24.20 -4.58 12.71
N GLU A 96 23.93 -4.86 13.98
CA GLU A 96 23.93 -6.22 14.54
C GLU A 96 22.76 -7.06 14.01
N LEU A 97 21.55 -6.50 13.96
CA LEU A 97 20.31 -7.23 13.70
C LEU A 97 19.81 -7.11 12.25
N GLY A 98 20.31 -6.12 11.51
CA GLY A 98 20.00 -5.91 10.10
C GLY A 98 18.65 -5.25 9.82
N PHE A 99 18.07 -4.50 10.76
CA PHE A 99 16.85 -3.73 10.52
C PHE A 99 17.14 -2.35 9.91
N SER A 100 16.16 -1.80 9.20
CA SER A 100 16.27 -0.52 8.51
C SER A 100 16.32 0.66 9.51
N TYR A 101 17.41 1.44 9.45
CA TYR A 101 17.61 2.66 10.25
C TYR A 101 18.31 3.72 9.41
N VAL A 102 17.82 4.96 9.48
CA VAL A 102 18.42 6.12 8.83
C VAL A 102 18.53 7.26 9.85
N ARG A 103 19.74 7.83 9.99
CA ARG A 103 19.92 9.08 10.72
C ARG A 103 19.60 10.24 9.79
N ASN A 104 18.34 10.65 9.79
CA ASN A 104 17.83 11.71 8.92
C ASN A 104 17.72 13.07 9.62
N GLU A 105 18.26 13.23 10.82
CA GLU A 105 18.09 14.43 11.68
C GLU A 105 16.61 14.70 12.03
N SER A 106 16.38 15.74 12.83
CA SER A 106 15.04 16.29 13.06
C SER A 106 15.08 17.80 13.19
N LEU A 107 13.99 18.46 12.80
CA LEU A 107 13.74 19.88 13.04
C LEU A 107 12.51 20.03 13.93
N VAL A 108 12.60 20.86 14.97
CA VAL A 108 11.43 21.35 15.71
C VAL A 108 11.18 22.78 15.27
N VAL A 109 10.13 23.03 14.51
CA VAL A 109 9.87 24.34 13.90
C VAL A 109 8.98 25.21 14.79
N GLY A 110 9.33 26.50 14.85
CA GLY A 110 8.59 27.56 15.54
C GLY A 110 8.09 28.62 14.56
N PHE A 111 7.04 29.33 14.97
CA PHE A 111 6.30 30.26 14.11
C PHE A 111 6.37 31.71 14.60
N ASP A 112 6.77 31.93 15.86
CA ASP A 112 6.84 33.25 16.48
C ASP A 112 7.96 33.33 17.54
N GLU A 113 8.12 34.52 18.16
CA GLU A 113 9.12 34.75 19.20
C GLU A 113 8.91 33.89 20.46
N ARG A 114 7.67 33.46 20.74
CA ARG A 114 7.37 32.59 21.89
C ARG A 114 7.91 31.20 21.63
N ASP A 115 7.70 30.69 20.42
CA ASP A 115 8.25 29.41 19.98
C ASP A 115 9.77 29.43 20.00
N GLU A 116 10.42 30.51 19.57
CA GLU A 116 11.89 30.65 19.63
C GLU A 116 12.43 30.47 21.07
N ARG A 117 11.79 31.11 22.06
CA ARG A 117 12.16 30.92 23.48
C ARG A 117 11.96 29.48 23.94
N ALA A 118 10.89 28.83 23.49
CA ALA A 118 10.64 27.43 23.80
C ALA A 118 11.70 26.50 23.16
N LEU A 119 12.16 26.79 21.95
CA LEU A 119 13.23 26.05 21.28
C LEU A 119 14.57 26.19 22.01
N VAL A 120 14.90 27.39 22.51
CA VAL A 120 16.09 27.59 23.36
C VAL A 120 15.98 26.76 24.65
N ALA A 121 14.82 26.76 25.31
CA ALA A 121 14.60 25.95 26.50
C ALA A 121 14.72 24.44 26.22
N LEU A 122 14.17 23.96 25.09
CA LEU A 122 14.35 22.57 24.64
C LEU A 122 15.81 22.23 24.34
N SER A 123 16.57 23.17 23.77
CA SER A 123 17.99 22.98 23.51
C SER A 123 18.78 22.78 24.81
N LEU A 124 18.55 23.64 25.80
CA LEU A 124 19.19 23.55 27.12
C LEU A 124 18.82 22.25 27.84
N ARG A 125 17.53 21.88 27.83
CA ARG A 125 17.05 20.62 28.38
C ARG A 125 17.72 19.41 27.72
N GLY A 126 17.79 19.41 26.39
CA GLY A 126 18.45 18.35 25.67
C GLY A 126 19.95 18.26 25.98
N ALA A 127 20.63 19.40 26.16
CA ALA A 127 22.02 19.42 26.60
C ALA A 127 22.20 18.81 28.00
N GLU A 128 21.30 19.14 28.95
CA GLU A 128 21.28 18.54 30.30
C GLU A 128 21.05 17.02 30.26
N ASN A 129 20.15 16.56 29.39
CA ASN A 129 19.93 15.13 29.15
C ASN A 129 21.11 14.43 28.45
N GLY A 130 22.07 15.18 27.91
CA GLY A 130 23.24 14.66 27.20
C GLY A 130 23.04 14.43 25.70
N VAL A 131 22.10 15.14 25.08
CA VAL A 131 21.87 15.10 23.63
C VAL A 131 22.91 15.93 22.91
N GLU A 132 23.59 15.32 21.95
CA GLU A 132 24.62 15.97 21.15
C GLU A 132 24.05 16.62 19.88
N GLY A 133 24.70 17.69 19.41
CA GLY A 133 24.42 18.30 18.11
C GLY A 133 23.08 19.05 18.02
N LEU A 134 22.69 19.71 19.12
CA LEU A 134 21.55 20.63 19.18
C LEU A 134 21.97 22.04 18.78
N SER A 135 21.19 22.67 17.90
CA SER A 135 21.40 24.07 17.51
C SER A 135 20.09 24.74 17.14
N VAL A 136 19.81 25.92 17.71
CA VAL A 136 18.71 26.78 17.26
C VAL A 136 19.17 27.52 16.01
N ILE A 137 18.37 27.49 14.96
CA ILE A 137 18.63 28.10 13.65
C ILE A 137 17.45 29.00 13.26
N ASP A 138 17.69 29.95 12.36
CA ASP A 138 16.64 30.81 11.82
C ASP A 138 15.78 30.08 10.77
N GLY A 139 14.63 30.68 10.44
CA GLY A 139 13.69 30.12 9.47
C GLY A 139 14.21 30.08 8.04
N GLU A 140 15.17 30.94 7.67
CA GLU A 140 15.78 30.91 6.34
C GLU A 140 16.66 29.67 6.20
N GLU A 141 17.50 29.38 7.19
CA GLU A 141 18.29 28.16 7.26
C GLU A 141 17.39 26.92 7.29
N ALA A 142 16.31 26.92 8.08
CA ALA A 142 15.36 25.82 8.12
C ALA A 142 14.75 25.54 6.73
N ARG A 143 14.31 26.57 6.01
CA ARG A 143 13.77 26.43 4.64
C ARG A 143 14.83 26.07 3.60
N ARG A 144 16.10 26.46 3.78
CA ARG A 144 17.21 25.96 2.94
C ARG A 144 17.43 24.47 3.14
N LEU A 145 17.25 23.95 4.35
CA LEU A 145 17.34 22.52 4.65
C LEU A 145 16.12 21.74 4.15
N GLU A 146 14.92 22.35 4.24
CA GLU A 146 13.64 21.74 3.86
C GLU A 146 12.78 22.73 3.07
N PRO A 147 12.91 22.79 1.73
CA PRO A 147 12.26 23.81 0.88
C PRO A 147 10.72 23.80 0.88
N ASN A 148 10.10 22.69 1.30
CA ASN A 148 8.65 22.55 1.38
C ASN A 148 8.05 23.05 2.71
N LEU A 149 8.88 23.56 3.62
CA LEU A 149 8.41 24.19 4.85
C LEU A 149 7.57 25.45 4.55
N SER A 150 6.54 25.66 5.37
CA SER A 150 5.75 26.89 5.34
C SER A 150 6.61 28.13 5.50
N ALA A 151 6.21 29.20 4.81
CA ALA A 151 6.81 30.53 4.99
C ALA A 151 6.57 31.08 6.42
N GLU A 152 5.58 30.56 7.14
CA GLU A 152 5.29 30.91 8.53
C GLU A 152 6.35 30.42 9.53
N VAL A 153 7.24 29.50 9.13
CA VAL A 153 8.31 29.02 10.01
C VAL A 153 9.38 30.10 10.17
N THR A 154 9.58 30.61 11.39
CA THR A 154 10.52 31.71 11.66
C THR A 154 11.81 31.25 12.33
N CYS A 155 11.80 30.08 12.98
CA CYS A 155 12.95 29.50 13.68
C CYS A 155 12.81 27.97 13.77
N ALA A 156 13.90 27.26 14.07
CA ALA A 156 13.87 25.83 14.34
C ALA A 156 14.98 25.36 15.30
N LEU A 157 14.71 24.31 16.09
CA LEU A 157 15.75 23.52 16.75
C LEU A 157 16.17 22.38 15.84
N ARG A 158 17.42 22.41 15.37
CA ARG A 158 18.02 21.32 14.61
C ARG A 158 18.64 20.29 15.55
N VAL A 159 18.33 19.02 15.28
CA VAL A 159 18.70 17.87 16.11
C VAL A 159 19.42 16.83 15.24
N ARG A 160 20.75 16.83 15.26
CA ARG A 160 21.56 15.98 14.37
C ARG A 160 21.48 14.47 14.68
N THR A 161 21.13 14.13 15.91
CA THR A 161 21.07 12.74 16.39
C THR A 161 19.70 12.09 16.17
N GLY A 162 18.70 12.83 15.67
CA GLY A 162 17.41 12.27 15.29
C GLY A 162 17.51 11.26 14.14
N GLY A 163 16.69 10.22 14.18
CA GLY A 163 16.62 9.22 13.12
C GLY A 163 15.24 8.60 12.96
N ILE A 164 15.12 7.73 11.97
CA ILE A 164 13.94 6.95 11.64
C ILE A 164 14.32 5.47 11.47
N CYS A 165 13.38 4.59 11.73
CA CYS A 165 13.54 3.14 11.59
C CYS A 165 12.22 2.49 11.16
N ASP A 166 12.28 1.22 10.77
CA ASP A 166 11.08 0.38 10.71
C ASP A 166 10.83 -0.21 12.12
N PRO A 167 9.78 0.22 12.84
CA PRO A 167 9.52 -0.24 14.19
C PRO A 167 9.16 -1.74 14.26
N TYR A 168 8.59 -2.30 13.18
CA TYR A 168 8.31 -3.71 13.08
C TYR A 168 9.59 -4.52 12.91
N GLU A 169 10.50 -4.11 12.02
CA GLU A 169 11.79 -4.81 11.84
C GLU A 169 12.63 -4.79 13.13
N VAL A 170 12.59 -3.71 13.92
CA VAL A 170 13.27 -3.66 15.23
C VAL A 170 12.77 -4.79 16.14
N ALA A 171 11.45 -4.94 16.29
CA ALA A 171 10.87 -5.99 17.12
C ALA A 171 11.09 -7.39 16.54
N LEU A 172 10.92 -7.55 15.22
CA LEU A 172 11.08 -8.82 14.51
C LEU A 172 12.49 -9.36 14.65
N THR A 173 13.48 -8.55 14.29
CA THR A 173 14.88 -9.01 14.25
C THR A 173 15.43 -9.25 15.66
N ALA A 174 14.98 -8.49 16.66
CA ALA A 174 15.31 -8.74 18.06
C ALA A 174 14.75 -10.09 18.54
N LEU A 175 13.48 -10.41 18.22
CA LEU A 175 12.89 -11.69 18.64
C LEU A 175 13.46 -12.87 17.85
N GLU A 176 13.66 -12.74 16.53
CA GLU A 176 14.32 -13.78 15.73
C GLU A 176 15.73 -14.08 16.29
N ASN A 177 16.49 -13.05 16.70
CA ASN A 177 17.78 -13.23 17.34
C ASN A 177 17.65 -13.94 18.71
N ALA A 178 16.65 -13.60 19.51
CA ALA A 178 16.39 -14.29 20.78
C ALA A 178 16.08 -15.78 20.56
N VAL A 179 15.25 -16.11 19.57
CA VAL A 179 14.89 -17.50 19.21
C VAL A 179 16.09 -18.28 18.67
N GLN A 180 16.91 -17.65 17.82
CA GLN A 180 18.18 -18.23 17.35
C GLN A 180 19.13 -18.54 18.52
N ASN A 181 19.02 -17.81 19.63
CA ASN A 181 19.78 -18.03 20.87
C ASN A 181 19.02 -18.86 21.92
N GLY A 182 17.95 -19.56 21.52
CA GLY A 182 17.25 -20.56 22.34
C GLY A 182 16.06 -20.05 23.16
N ALA A 183 15.54 -18.84 22.89
CA ALA A 183 14.25 -18.42 23.43
C ALA A 183 13.09 -19.16 22.75
N GLU A 184 12.04 -19.47 23.50
CA GLU A 184 10.78 -20.02 22.99
C GLU A 184 9.71 -18.91 22.91
N VAL A 185 8.76 -19.03 21.99
CA VAL A 185 7.68 -18.06 21.78
C VAL A 185 6.36 -18.80 21.61
N ALA A 186 5.30 -18.31 22.27
CA ALA A 186 3.94 -18.76 22.09
C ALA A 186 3.04 -17.58 21.68
N PHE A 187 2.38 -17.71 20.53
CA PHE A 187 1.35 -16.80 20.02
C PHE A 187 -0.04 -17.27 20.46
N ASP A 188 -1.05 -16.40 20.31
CA ASP A 188 -2.41 -16.59 20.85
C ASP A 188 -2.43 -16.94 22.35
N ALA A 189 -1.37 -16.54 23.06
CA ALA A 189 -1.10 -16.90 24.45
C ALA A 189 -1.44 -15.73 25.39
N ARG A 190 -2.69 -15.26 25.32
CA ARG A 190 -3.17 -14.15 26.18
C ARG A 190 -3.10 -14.57 27.65
N VAL A 191 -2.30 -13.86 28.43
CA VAL A 191 -2.22 -14.02 29.88
C VAL A 191 -3.45 -13.38 30.53
N THR A 192 -4.11 -14.12 31.42
CA THR A 192 -5.34 -13.68 32.13
C THR A 192 -5.20 -13.71 33.64
N SER A 193 -4.22 -14.45 34.18
CA SER A 193 -3.97 -14.51 35.61
C SER A 193 -2.49 -14.68 35.94
N LEU A 194 -2.06 -14.10 37.06
CA LEU A 194 -0.73 -14.27 37.64
C LEU A 194 -0.88 -14.64 39.12
N GLU A 195 -0.38 -15.82 39.50
CA GLU A 195 -0.41 -16.30 40.88
C GLU A 195 1.02 -16.44 41.39
N ARG A 196 1.33 -15.74 42.48
CA ARG A 196 2.65 -15.86 43.12
C ARG A 196 2.74 -17.16 43.89
N VAL A 197 3.77 -17.95 43.63
CA VAL A 197 4.04 -19.23 44.29
C VAL A 197 5.45 -19.28 44.89
N ARG A 198 5.74 -20.32 45.67
CA ARG A 198 7.09 -20.52 46.21
C ARG A 198 8.07 -20.77 45.06
N GLY A 199 8.93 -19.79 44.78
CA GLY A 199 9.97 -19.88 43.77
C GLY A 199 9.66 -19.20 42.43
N GLY A 200 8.51 -18.52 42.28
CA GLY A 200 8.17 -17.79 41.06
C GLY A 200 6.69 -17.48 40.91
N TYR A 201 6.19 -17.60 39.69
CA TYR A 201 4.82 -17.31 39.29
C TYR A 201 4.22 -18.46 38.47
N VAL A 202 2.92 -18.70 38.68
CA VAL A 202 2.07 -19.47 37.77
C VAL A 202 1.27 -18.48 36.92
N ILE A 203 1.39 -18.62 35.61
CA ILE A 203 0.82 -17.75 34.59
C ILE A 203 -0.32 -18.51 33.93
N GLY A 204 -1.55 -17.99 34.04
CA GLY A 204 -2.73 -18.58 33.41
C GLY A 204 -3.01 -17.93 32.05
N LEU A 205 -3.30 -18.77 31.06
CA LEU A 205 -3.62 -18.36 29.70
C LEU A 205 -5.14 -18.44 29.45
N ALA A 206 -5.66 -17.59 28.58
CA ALA A 206 -7.10 -17.54 28.24
C ALA A 206 -7.65 -18.90 27.76
N GLY A 207 -6.84 -19.72 27.09
CA GLY A 207 -7.21 -21.08 26.66
C GLY A 207 -7.16 -22.16 27.76
N GLY A 208 -6.96 -21.80 29.03
CA GLY A 208 -6.88 -22.72 30.16
C GLY A 208 -5.48 -23.32 30.42
N GLY A 209 -4.51 -23.05 29.53
CA GLY A 209 -3.12 -23.43 29.74
C GLY A 209 -2.47 -22.71 30.94
N ARG A 210 -1.48 -23.35 31.57
CA ARG A 210 -0.68 -22.75 32.65
C ARG A 210 0.80 -22.89 32.36
N VAL A 211 1.56 -21.84 32.68
CA VAL A 211 3.03 -21.80 32.55
C VAL A 211 3.63 -21.39 33.89
N CYS A 212 4.72 -22.02 34.30
CA CYS A 212 5.47 -21.63 35.49
C CYS A 212 6.76 -20.90 35.10
N ALA A 213 7.08 -19.80 35.79
CA ALA A 213 8.34 -19.09 35.60
C ALA A 213 8.93 -18.56 36.90
N ARG A 214 10.26 -18.56 37.05
CA ARG A 214 10.93 -18.02 38.25
C ARG A 214 10.86 -16.49 38.31
N ALA A 215 10.88 -15.83 37.15
CA ALA A 215 10.65 -14.40 37.00
C ALA A 215 9.69 -14.10 35.83
N VAL A 216 9.01 -12.97 35.91
CA VAL A 216 8.10 -12.47 34.87
C VAL A 216 8.52 -11.06 34.47
N VAL A 217 8.64 -10.80 33.18
CA VAL A 217 8.79 -9.45 32.62
C VAL A 217 7.47 -9.04 31.98
N ASN A 218 6.84 -8.01 32.54
CA ASN A 218 5.59 -7.44 32.06
C ASN A 218 5.85 -6.35 31.02
N ALA A 219 5.76 -6.71 29.73
CA ALA A 219 5.92 -5.82 28.59
C ALA A 219 4.64 -5.74 27.73
N ALA A 220 3.47 -5.88 28.37
CA ALA A 220 2.16 -5.97 27.73
C ALA A 220 1.60 -4.62 27.20
N GLY A 221 2.44 -3.58 27.11
CA GLY A 221 2.07 -2.28 26.54
C GLY A 221 0.93 -1.60 27.29
N VAL A 222 -0.17 -1.32 26.58
CA VAL A 222 -1.37 -0.68 27.17
C VAL A 222 -2.03 -1.54 28.24
N HIS A 223 -1.85 -2.87 28.20
CA HIS A 223 -2.37 -3.81 29.20
C HIS A 223 -1.41 -4.07 30.37
N SER A 224 -0.22 -3.44 30.40
CA SER A 224 0.74 -3.69 31.49
C SER A 224 0.17 -3.37 32.87
N ALA A 225 -0.71 -2.36 32.98
CA ALA A 225 -1.36 -2.01 34.24
C ALA A 225 -2.28 -3.13 34.75
N GLU A 226 -3.00 -3.83 33.87
CA GLU A 226 -3.87 -4.94 34.24
C GLU A 226 -3.06 -6.04 34.93
N LEU A 227 -1.94 -6.44 34.33
CA LEU A 227 -1.07 -7.50 34.86
C LEU A 227 -0.34 -7.08 36.15
N HIS A 228 0.18 -5.85 36.19
CA HIS A 228 0.80 -5.27 37.39
C HIS A 228 -0.18 -5.32 38.58
N ASN A 229 -1.43 -4.92 38.35
CA ASN A 229 -2.45 -4.81 39.37
C ASN A 229 -2.91 -6.17 39.93
N LEU A 230 -2.58 -7.29 39.28
CA LEU A 230 -2.85 -8.64 39.82
C LEU A 230 -1.91 -9.03 40.97
N VAL A 231 -0.67 -8.50 40.97
CA VAL A 231 0.39 -8.97 41.90
C VAL A 231 0.93 -7.89 42.82
N CYS A 232 0.73 -6.60 42.49
CA CYS A 232 1.22 -5.46 43.27
C CYS A 232 0.09 -4.84 44.11
N ALA A 233 0.40 -4.40 45.33
CA ALA A 233 -0.51 -3.66 46.20
C ALA A 233 -0.71 -2.23 45.71
N ARG A 234 0.37 -1.55 45.31
CA ARG A 234 0.27 -0.22 44.67
C ARG A 234 -0.24 -0.41 43.25
N LYS A 235 -1.40 0.18 42.95
CA LYS A 235 -2.02 0.04 41.63
C LYS A 235 -1.42 1.02 40.62
N LEU A 236 -1.18 0.51 39.42
CA LEU A 236 -0.78 1.27 38.25
C LEU A 236 -2.00 1.64 37.42
N GLN A 237 -2.00 2.85 36.88
CA GLN A 237 -3.01 3.33 35.94
C GLN A 237 -2.34 3.75 34.63
N ILE A 238 -2.82 3.19 33.53
CA ILE A 238 -2.51 3.60 32.17
C ILE A 238 -3.76 4.29 31.60
N ILE A 239 -3.56 5.45 30.98
CA ILE A 239 -4.56 6.17 30.21
C ILE A 239 -4.27 5.85 28.73
N PRO A 240 -5.11 5.04 28.06
CA PRO A 240 -4.95 4.76 26.65
C PRO A 240 -5.15 6.04 25.83
N VAL A 241 -4.22 6.36 24.93
CA VAL A 241 -4.34 7.53 24.03
C VAL A 241 -4.17 7.11 22.58
N ARG A 242 -5.26 7.13 21.82
CA ARG A 242 -5.26 6.85 20.38
C ARG A 242 -4.57 8.00 19.63
N GLY A 243 -3.75 7.64 18.65
CA GLY A 243 -3.26 8.54 17.62
C GLY A 243 -3.55 7.98 16.24
N ASP A 244 -4.25 8.76 15.42
CA ASP A 244 -4.51 8.46 14.02
C ASP A 244 -3.31 8.89 13.16
N TYR A 245 -3.10 8.25 12.01
CA TYR A 245 -1.96 8.46 11.12
C TYR A 245 -2.39 8.42 9.66
N LEU A 246 -1.77 9.25 8.84
CA LEU A 246 -1.85 9.22 7.37
C LEU A 246 -0.50 8.81 6.79
N LEU A 247 -0.50 7.82 5.90
CA LEU A 247 0.67 7.39 5.15
C LEU A 247 0.47 7.71 3.66
N TYR A 248 1.42 8.40 3.09
CA TYR A 248 1.44 8.85 1.70
C TYR A 248 2.29 7.93 0.83
N ASP A 249 2.01 7.99 -0.46
CA ASP A 249 2.76 7.29 -1.48
C ASP A 249 4.26 7.61 -1.48
N PRO A 250 5.16 6.67 -1.83
CA PRO A 250 6.59 6.95 -1.94
C PRO A 250 6.95 8.10 -2.90
N THR A 251 6.11 8.45 -3.86
CA THR A 251 6.36 9.64 -4.71
C THR A 251 6.38 10.95 -3.93
N LEU A 252 5.79 10.99 -2.74
CA LEU A 252 5.80 12.15 -1.84
C LEU A 252 6.88 12.03 -0.75
N GLY A 253 7.61 10.91 -0.66
CA GLY A 253 8.73 10.76 0.26
C GLY A 253 9.78 11.86 0.16
N PRO A 254 10.26 12.21 -1.04
CA PRO A 254 11.24 13.28 -1.23
C PRO A 254 10.77 14.69 -0.87
N THR A 255 9.49 14.88 -0.49
CA THR A 255 8.99 16.18 -0.04
C THR A 255 9.72 16.69 1.21
N PHE A 256 10.11 15.79 2.12
CA PHE A 256 10.91 16.13 3.30
C PHE A 256 12.05 15.13 3.48
N SER A 257 13.26 15.62 3.74
CA SER A 257 14.41 14.75 4.05
C SER A 257 14.52 14.47 5.54
N ARG A 258 14.07 15.41 6.38
CA ARG A 258 14.10 15.35 7.85
C ARG A 258 12.73 15.06 8.46
N THR A 259 12.75 14.58 9.70
CA THR A 259 11.55 14.54 10.55
C THR A 259 11.26 15.94 11.08
N ILE A 260 10.06 16.46 10.80
CA ILE A 260 9.65 17.82 11.18
C ILE A 260 8.59 17.75 12.27
N PHE A 261 8.93 18.30 13.45
CA PHE A 261 8.03 18.51 14.58
C PHE A 261 7.62 19.97 14.66
N GLN A 262 6.46 20.24 15.26
CA GLN A 262 6.11 21.58 15.74
C GLN A 262 6.56 21.73 17.20
N VAL A 263 6.75 22.96 17.68
CA VAL A 263 7.00 23.22 19.11
C VAL A 263 5.89 22.55 19.95
N PRO A 264 6.25 21.73 20.97
CA PRO A 264 5.27 21.08 21.82
C PRO A 264 4.33 22.05 22.52
N THR A 265 3.06 21.70 22.58
CA THR A 265 2.02 22.43 23.32
C THR A 265 1.53 21.59 24.50
N THR A 266 0.59 22.12 25.30
CA THR A 266 -0.09 21.36 26.36
C THR A 266 -0.81 20.11 25.84
N ALA A 267 -1.17 20.07 24.55
CA ALA A 267 -1.76 18.91 23.89
C ALA A 267 -0.74 17.84 23.46
N GLY A 268 0.57 18.11 23.58
CA GLY A 268 1.66 17.21 23.21
C GLY A 268 2.59 17.78 22.12
N LYS A 269 3.37 16.91 21.45
CA LYS A 269 4.38 17.28 20.43
C LYS A 269 3.80 17.82 19.10
N GLY A 270 2.47 17.99 19.01
CA GLY A 270 1.79 18.43 17.80
C GLY A 270 1.74 17.38 16.69
N VAL A 271 1.21 17.79 15.53
CA VAL A 271 1.25 16.99 14.29
C VAL A 271 2.62 17.13 13.65
N LEU A 272 3.22 16.00 13.29
CA LEU A 272 4.53 15.94 12.65
C LEU A 272 4.40 15.49 11.19
N VAL A 273 5.41 15.83 10.39
CA VAL A 273 5.59 15.37 9.02
C VAL A 273 6.96 14.70 8.93
N SER A 274 7.04 13.47 8.44
CA SER A 274 8.30 12.73 8.42
C SER A 274 8.37 11.72 7.27
N PRO A 275 9.53 11.59 6.60
CA PRO A 275 9.77 10.47 5.71
C PRO A 275 9.92 9.17 6.50
N THR A 276 9.69 8.04 5.84
CA THR A 276 9.92 6.70 6.39
C THR A 276 11.15 6.05 5.75
N VAL A 277 11.69 5.01 6.37
CA VAL A 277 12.80 4.22 5.79
C VAL A 277 12.41 3.47 4.51
N HIS A 278 11.11 3.39 4.22
CA HIS A 278 10.55 2.77 3.00
C HIS A 278 10.31 3.78 1.88
N GLY A 279 10.65 5.06 2.09
CA GLY A 279 10.48 6.11 1.10
C GLY A 279 9.09 6.73 1.07
N ASN A 280 8.15 6.32 1.92
CA ASN A 280 6.87 7.02 2.11
C ASN A 280 7.04 8.33 2.88
N LEU A 281 6.05 9.23 2.79
CA LEU A 281 5.86 10.33 3.73
C LEU A 281 4.72 9.97 4.69
N PHE A 282 4.80 10.35 5.96
CA PHE A 282 3.70 10.15 6.91
C PHE A 282 3.40 11.43 7.69
N VAL A 283 2.13 11.60 8.09
CA VAL A 283 1.63 12.73 8.86
C VAL A 283 0.80 12.23 10.05
N GLY A 284 1.03 12.79 11.23
CA GLY A 284 0.31 12.45 12.46
C GLY A 284 1.15 12.66 13.72
N PRO A 285 0.78 12.10 14.88
CA PRO A 285 -0.54 11.58 15.16
C PRO A 285 -1.55 12.63 15.64
N SER A 286 -2.83 12.26 15.69
CA SER A 286 -3.80 12.88 16.59
C SER A 286 -3.55 12.45 18.05
N ALA A 287 -4.30 12.98 19.02
CA ALA A 287 -4.17 12.57 20.42
C ALA A 287 -5.52 12.59 21.13
N GLU A 288 -6.15 11.41 21.23
CA GLU A 288 -7.48 11.27 21.80
C GLU A 288 -7.48 10.19 22.88
N PRO A 289 -7.72 10.54 24.16
CA PRO A 289 -7.88 9.56 25.23
C PRO A 289 -9.01 8.58 24.91
N GLN A 290 -8.80 7.31 25.24
CA GLN A 290 -9.77 6.23 25.04
C GLN A 290 -10.11 5.58 26.37
N ALA A 291 -11.34 5.07 26.48
CA ALA A 291 -11.75 4.23 27.62
C ALA A 291 -11.23 2.79 27.46
N ASP A 292 -11.12 2.32 26.23
CA ASP A 292 -10.65 0.98 25.87
C ASP A 292 -9.22 1.01 25.34
N ALA A 293 -8.40 0.08 25.82
CA ALA A 293 -7.01 -0.11 25.42
C ALA A 293 -6.89 -0.65 23.97
N ASP A 294 -7.90 -1.36 23.48
CA ASP A 294 -7.94 -1.97 22.16
C ASP A 294 -8.58 -1.07 21.07
N SER A 295 -8.91 0.20 21.40
CA SER A 295 -9.54 1.16 20.47
C SER A 295 -8.57 1.67 19.40
N VAL A 296 -8.39 0.87 18.34
CA VAL A 296 -7.48 1.13 17.20
C VAL A 296 -8.20 1.59 15.92
N ALA A 297 -9.51 1.80 15.98
CA ALA A 297 -10.29 2.37 14.89
C ALA A 297 -9.88 3.84 14.66
N THR A 298 -9.60 4.26 13.42
CA THR A 298 -9.34 5.68 13.14
C THR A 298 -10.63 6.50 13.21
N SER A 299 -10.52 7.81 13.48
CA SER A 299 -11.67 8.69 13.48
C SER A 299 -11.63 9.70 12.34
N ARG A 300 -12.80 10.01 11.77
CA ARG A 300 -12.92 11.04 10.72
C ARG A 300 -12.44 12.42 11.22
N ARG A 301 -12.75 12.74 12.48
CA ARG A 301 -12.31 13.95 13.17
C ARG A 301 -10.78 13.98 13.33
N GLY A 302 -10.17 12.90 13.81
CA GLY A 302 -8.73 12.81 13.99
C GLY A 302 -7.95 12.91 12.68
N LEU A 303 -8.40 12.22 11.62
CA LEU A 303 -7.79 12.33 10.29
C LEU A 303 -7.87 13.76 9.73
N THR A 304 -8.99 14.46 9.94
CA THR A 304 -9.17 15.86 9.52
C THR A 304 -8.24 16.79 10.31
N ALA A 305 -8.22 16.64 11.64
CA ALA A 305 -7.38 17.44 12.53
C ALA A 305 -5.88 17.30 12.22
N ILE A 306 -5.44 16.10 11.83
CA ILE A 306 -4.05 15.86 11.41
C ILE A 306 -3.72 16.65 10.14
N LEU A 307 -4.57 16.61 9.12
CA LEU A 307 -4.35 17.39 7.89
C LEU A 307 -4.32 18.89 8.15
N GLU A 308 -5.24 19.39 8.97
CA GLU A 308 -5.29 20.80 9.34
C GLU A 308 -4.04 21.24 10.13
N GLY A 309 -3.64 20.44 11.12
CA GLY A 309 -2.44 20.70 11.90
C GLY A 309 -1.16 20.66 11.05
N ALA A 310 -1.10 19.75 10.07
CA ALA A 310 0.05 19.63 9.18
C ALA A 310 0.23 20.83 8.24
N ARG A 311 -0.85 21.53 7.87
CA ARG A 311 -0.76 22.70 6.95
C ARG A 311 0.09 23.85 7.47
N ARG A 312 0.23 23.97 8.79
CA ARG A 312 1.16 24.93 9.41
C ARG A 312 2.62 24.63 9.06
N THR A 313 2.98 23.35 8.99
CA THR A 313 4.33 22.90 8.62
C THR A 313 4.49 22.78 7.11
N TRP A 314 3.51 22.19 6.44
CA TRP A 314 3.50 21.85 5.02
C TRP A 314 2.20 22.36 4.36
N PRO A 315 2.18 23.55 3.74
CA PRO A 315 0.97 24.17 3.23
C PRO A 315 0.19 23.32 2.22
N GLN A 316 0.87 22.45 1.45
CA GLN A 316 0.25 21.59 0.45
C GLN A 316 -0.34 20.28 1.02
N ALA A 317 -0.31 20.09 2.35
CA ALA A 317 -0.89 18.92 3.00
C ALA A 317 -2.38 18.72 2.64
N SER A 318 -2.68 17.57 2.04
CA SER A 318 -4.02 17.19 1.57
C SER A 318 -4.20 15.67 1.63
N SER A 319 -5.41 15.17 1.35
CA SER A 319 -5.66 13.73 1.20
C SER A 319 -5.10 13.15 -0.11
N ARG A 320 -4.66 13.99 -1.06
CA ARG A 320 -4.09 13.53 -2.33
C ARG A 320 -2.77 12.80 -2.08
N GLY A 321 -2.66 11.59 -2.62
CA GLY A 321 -1.47 10.75 -2.45
C GLY A 321 -1.43 9.96 -1.15
N VAL A 322 -2.43 10.07 -0.27
CA VAL A 322 -2.60 9.15 0.87
C VAL A 322 -2.89 7.76 0.33
N ILE A 323 -2.11 6.77 0.76
CA ILE A 323 -2.31 5.36 0.39
C ILE A 323 -3.01 4.59 1.51
N THR A 324 -2.79 4.93 2.79
CA THR A 324 -3.50 4.33 3.92
C THR A 324 -3.55 5.22 5.14
N ASN A 325 -4.46 4.88 6.06
CA ASN A 325 -4.54 5.47 7.38
C ASN A 325 -4.76 4.38 8.45
N PHE A 326 -4.23 4.59 9.64
CA PHE A 326 -4.27 3.63 10.76
C PHE A 326 -4.17 4.38 12.10
N ALA A 327 -4.50 3.70 13.20
CA ALA A 327 -4.31 4.26 14.54
C ALA A 327 -3.51 3.32 15.43
N GLY A 328 -2.86 3.90 16.44
CA GLY A 328 -2.20 3.18 17.53
C GLY A 328 -2.55 3.79 18.87
N VAL A 329 -2.58 2.96 19.91
CA VAL A 329 -2.92 3.38 21.28
C VAL A 329 -1.66 3.42 22.14
N ARG A 330 -1.37 4.60 22.71
CA ARG A 330 -0.21 4.84 23.57
C ARG A 330 -0.56 4.53 25.03
N ALA A 331 0.38 3.89 25.72
CA ALA A 331 0.28 3.56 27.14
C ALA A 331 0.75 4.73 28.03
N LYS A 332 -0.06 5.80 28.14
CA LYS A 332 0.33 6.98 28.92
C LYS A 332 0.11 6.77 30.42
N GLY A 333 1.18 6.83 31.21
CA GLY A 333 1.08 6.72 32.66
C GLY A 333 0.59 8.00 33.34
N ALA A 334 -0.14 7.88 34.45
CA ALA A 334 -0.62 9.04 35.22
C ALA A 334 0.53 9.91 35.78
N GLY A 335 1.69 9.31 36.07
CA GLY A 335 2.89 10.01 36.56
C GLY A 335 3.74 10.67 35.47
N HIS A 336 3.32 10.63 34.20
CA HIS A 336 4.05 11.18 33.06
C HIS A 336 5.48 10.65 32.83
N ASP A 337 5.92 9.59 33.52
CA ASP A 337 7.19 8.89 33.35
C ASP A 337 6.98 7.38 33.13
N PHE A 338 8.04 6.67 32.74
CA PHE A 338 8.04 5.22 32.62
C PHE A 338 7.99 4.52 33.99
N VAL A 339 7.48 3.30 34.02
CA VAL A 339 7.52 2.41 35.21
C VAL A 339 8.34 1.18 34.85
N ILE A 340 9.59 1.16 35.33
CA ILE A 340 10.61 0.17 34.95
C ILE A 340 11.23 -0.49 36.19
N GLY A 341 11.28 -1.82 36.22
CA GLY A 341 11.99 -2.60 37.24
C GLY A 341 11.09 -3.47 38.12
N GLU A 342 11.64 -3.98 39.21
CA GLU A 342 10.96 -4.87 40.15
C GLU A 342 10.18 -4.04 41.19
N PRO A 343 8.85 -4.17 41.32
CA PRO A 343 8.09 -3.57 42.41
C PRO A 343 8.49 -4.20 43.76
N ASP A 344 8.54 -3.39 44.82
CA ASP A 344 9.02 -3.80 46.15
C ASP A 344 8.21 -4.97 46.77
N ASP A 345 6.92 -5.06 46.42
CA ASP A 345 5.96 -6.03 46.97
C ASP A 345 5.68 -7.23 46.05
N ALA A 346 6.24 -7.23 44.83
CA ALA A 346 6.08 -8.30 43.83
C ALA A 346 7.45 -8.85 43.37
N PRO A 347 8.22 -9.50 44.25
CA PRO A 347 9.56 -9.96 43.91
C PRO A 347 9.54 -11.00 42.79
N GLY A 348 10.46 -10.87 41.83
CA GLY A 348 10.54 -11.66 40.61
C GLY A 348 9.63 -11.17 39.48
N PHE A 349 8.80 -10.15 39.70
CA PHE A 349 8.00 -9.50 38.66
C PHE A 349 8.66 -8.18 38.26
N PHE A 350 8.87 -7.95 36.97
CA PHE A 350 9.58 -6.78 36.45
C PHE A 350 8.71 -6.04 35.44
N ASP A 351 8.38 -4.79 35.74
CA ASP A 351 7.59 -3.96 34.83
C ASP A 351 8.45 -3.32 33.74
N VAL A 352 7.88 -3.31 32.54
CA VAL A 352 8.17 -2.40 31.44
C VAL A 352 6.84 -1.77 31.03
N ALA A 353 6.38 -0.82 31.83
CA ALA A 353 5.04 -0.25 31.74
C ALA A 353 5.07 1.27 31.51
N CYS A 354 3.92 1.82 31.09
CA CYS A 354 3.75 3.24 30.72
C CYS A 354 4.71 3.71 29.62
N LEU A 355 5.14 2.79 28.74
CA LEU A 355 6.13 3.02 27.70
C LEU A 355 5.53 3.73 26.47
N GLU A 356 4.99 4.94 26.67
CA GLU A 356 4.59 5.86 25.58
C GLU A 356 5.80 6.53 24.92
N SER A 357 5.62 7.44 23.94
CA SER A 357 6.73 8.20 23.32
C SER A 357 7.64 8.81 24.41
N PRO A 358 8.96 8.55 24.40
CA PRO A 358 9.80 7.98 23.31
C PRO A 358 10.03 6.45 23.38
N GLY A 359 9.01 5.66 23.72
CA GLY A 359 9.10 4.24 24.08
C GLY A 359 9.76 3.31 23.07
N LEU A 360 9.52 3.53 21.76
CA LEU A 360 10.25 2.82 20.70
C LEU A 360 11.76 3.00 20.88
N THR A 361 12.21 4.26 20.97
CA THR A 361 13.62 4.60 21.13
C THR A 361 14.21 4.08 22.43
N SER A 362 13.43 4.10 23.51
CA SER A 362 13.88 3.68 24.85
C SER A 362 13.96 2.17 25.04
N ALA A 363 13.25 1.37 24.22
CA ALA A 363 13.12 -0.07 24.41
C ALA A 363 14.46 -0.83 24.49
N PRO A 364 15.48 -0.56 23.65
CA PRO A 364 16.79 -1.23 23.76
C PRO A 364 17.47 -0.99 25.12
N ALA A 365 17.49 0.26 25.60
CA ALA A 365 18.15 0.61 26.85
C ALA A 365 17.42 0.05 28.08
N VAL A 366 16.08 0.07 28.04
CA VAL A 366 15.24 -0.58 29.06
C VAL A 366 15.53 -2.07 29.13
N ALA A 367 15.59 -2.76 27.98
CA ALA A 367 15.87 -4.18 27.91
C ALA A 367 17.23 -4.57 28.51
N VAL A 368 18.27 -3.76 28.23
CA VAL A 368 19.60 -3.96 28.80
C VAL A 368 19.58 -3.87 30.33
N ASP A 369 18.84 -2.91 30.91
CA ASP A 369 18.72 -2.78 32.37
C ASP A 369 17.89 -3.93 32.99
N ILE A 370 16.73 -4.25 32.40
CA ILE A 370 15.87 -5.35 32.86
C ILE A 370 16.63 -6.68 32.85
N ALA A 371 17.34 -7.01 31.76
CA ALA A 371 18.12 -8.23 31.67
C ALA A 371 19.18 -8.33 32.79
N ARG A 372 19.88 -7.23 33.10
CA ARG A 372 20.85 -7.20 34.22
C ARG A 372 20.18 -7.41 35.58
N ARG A 373 19.00 -6.83 35.80
CA ARG A 373 18.24 -6.99 37.06
C ARG A 373 17.75 -8.42 37.24
N VAL A 374 17.15 -8.99 36.21
CA VAL A 374 16.67 -10.39 36.20
C VAL A 374 17.84 -11.37 36.39
N ALA A 375 18.95 -11.20 35.67
CA ALA A 375 20.13 -12.06 35.79
C ALA A 375 20.69 -12.06 37.21
N ARG A 376 20.81 -10.89 37.85
CA ARG A 376 21.23 -10.78 39.25
C ARG A 376 20.23 -11.46 40.20
N ARG A 377 18.93 -11.25 40.00
CA ARG A 377 17.87 -11.79 40.85
C ARG A 377 17.82 -13.32 40.84
N LEU A 378 18.06 -13.91 39.68
CA LEU A 378 18.00 -15.35 39.46
C LEU A 378 19.37 -16.05 39.50
N ASN A 379 20.45 -15.28 39.70
CA ASN A 379 21.85 -15.72 39.62
C ASN A 379 22.17 -16.44 38.29
N LEU A 380 21.74 -15.84 37.18
CA LEU A 380 22.00 -16.38 35.83
C LEU A 380 23.36 -15.89 35.33
N GLY A 381 24.21 -16.83 34.91
CA GLY A 381 25.47 -16.53 34.24
C GLY A 381 25.26 -16.13 32.79
N ALA A 382 26.30 -15.56 32.16
CA ALA A 382 26.31 -15.28 30.73
C ALA A 382 26.27 -16.59 29.91
N ARG A 383 25.62 -16.53 28.75
CA ARG A 383 25.63 -17.57 27.73
C ARG A 383 26.93 -17.45 26.91
N PRO A 384 27.79 -18.48 26.86
CA PRO A 384 29.09 -18.40 26.18
C PRO A 384 28.98 -18.40 24.65
N ASP A 385 27.92 -18.99 24.11
CA ASP A 385 27.66 -19.17 22.67
C ASP A 385 26.62 -18.18 22.13
N PHE A 386 26.36 -17.07 22.84
CA PHE A 386 25.41 -16.06 22.36
C PHE A 386 25.91 -15.40 21.08
N GLU A 387 25.11 -15.46 20.02
CA GLU A 387 25.37 -14.78 18.76
C GLU A 387 24.58 -13.45 18.71
N PRO A 388 25.24 -12.28 18.89
CA PRO A 388 24.60 -10.98 18.85
C PRO A 388 24.08 -10.58 17.48
N ARG A 389 24.62 -11.17 16.41
CA ARG A 389 24.38 -10.76 15.02
C ARG A 389 23.38 -11.67 14.33
N ARG A 390 22.59 -11.06 13.46
CA ARG A 390 21.66 -11.75 12.58
C ARG A 390 21.91 -11.28 11.16
N ALA A 391 22.05 -12.21 10.22
CA ALA A 391 22.25 -11.86 8.82
C ALA A 391 21.05 -11.05 8.28
N PRO A 392 21.26 -9.90 7.63
CA PRO A 392 20.17 -9.16 7.00
C PRO A 392 19.55 -10.02 5.88
N LYS A 393 18.21 -10.03 5.84
CA LYS A 393 17.48 -10.72 4.78
C LYS A 393 17.57 -9.90 3.50
N ARG A 394 17.97 -10.54 2.38
CA ARG A 394 17.99 -9.87 1.08
C ARG A 394 16.56 -9.49 0.64
N ARG A 395 16.42 -8.37 -0.07
CA ARG A 395 15.15 -7.81 -0.58
C ARG A 395 15.29 -7.52 -2.06
N LEU A 396 14.38 -8.00 -2.91
CA LEU A 396 14.47 -7.76 -4.35
C LEU A 396 14.54 -6.25 -4.66
N ALA A 397 13.68 -5.47 -4.00
CA ALA A 397 13.61 -4.01 -4.14
C ALA A 397 14.90 -3.25 -3.78
N ARG A 398 15.83 -3.87 -3.04
CA ARG A 398 17.10 -3.24 -2.61
C ARG A 398 18.34 -3.82 -3.30
N MET A 399 18.17 -4.83 -4.15
CA MET A 399 19.28 -5.41 -4.89
C MET A 399 19.61 -4.58 -6.13
N ASP A 400 20.88 -4.51 -6.50
CA ASP A 400 21.31 -4.10 -7.84
C ASP A 400 21.14 -5.23 -8.87
N ALA A 401 21.37 -4.95 -10.15
CA ALA A 401 21.19 -5.92 -11.23
C ALA A 401 22.07 -7.17 -11.11
N ASP A 402 23.32 -7.04 -10.65
CA ASP A 402 24.24 -8.17 -10.46
C ASP A 402 23.84 -9.05 -9.27
N GLN A 403 23.37 -8.41 -8.19
CA GLN A 403 22.80 -9.09 -7.03
C GLN A 403 21.53 -9.84 -7.39
N ARG A 404 20.62 -9.25 -8.18
CA ARG A 404 19.41 -9.92 -8.69
C ARG A 404 19.76 -11.12 -9.56
N THR A 405 20.73 -10.94 -10.47
CA THR A 405 21.22 -12.02 -11.34
C THR A 405 21.77 -13.20 -10.53
N ARG A 406 22.58 -12.94 -9.51
CA ARG A 406 23.09 -14.00 -8.61
C ARG A 406 21.98 -14.65 -7.80
N ALA A 407 21.07 -13.86 -7.22
CA ALA A 407 19.97 -14.38 -6.42
C ALA A 407 19.08 -15.33 -7.23
N MET A 408 18.75 -14.99 -8.49
CA MET A 408 17.92 -15.85 -9.34
C MET A 408 18.64 -17.11 -9.85
N ARG A 409 19.97 -17.08 -9.95
CA ARG A 409 20.77 -18.30 -10.20
C ARG A 409 20.77 -19.24 -9.00
N GLU A 410 20.71 -18.69 -7.79
CA GLU A 410 20.60 -19.46 -6.55
C GLU A 410 19.20 -20.03 -6.37
N ASP A 411 18.16 -19.23 -6.64
CA ASP A 411 16.76 -19.61 -6.56
C ASP A 411 15.89 -18.87 -7.60
N PRO A 412 15.35 -19.58 -8.61
CA PRO A 412 14.43 -19.03 -9.62
C PRO A 412 13.23 -18.26 -9.04
N ALA A 413 12.78 -18.55 -7.82
CA ALA A 413 11.64 -17.89 -7.19
C ALA A 413 11.88 -16.39 -6.91
N TRP A 414 13.13 -15.91 -6.96
CA TRP A 414 13.45 -14.47 -6.97
C TRP A 414 12.89 -13.76 -8.21
N GLY A 415 12.76 -14.48 -9.32
CA GLY A 415 12.29 -13.97 -10.60
C GLY A 415 10.77 -13.80 -10.70
N HIS A 416 10.00 -14.43 -9.81
CA HIS A 416 8.56 -14.28 -9.76
C HIS A 416 8.16 -13.16 -8.79
N VAL A 417 7.73 -12.02 -9.34
CA VAL A 417 7.34 -10.84 -8.55
C VAL A 417 5.87 -10.93 -8.13
N VAL A 418 5.64 -11.20 -6.85
CA VAL A 418 4.29 -11.34 -6.27
C VAL A 418 3.66 -9.97 -6.01
N CYS A 419 4.43 -8.99 -5.50
CA CYS A 419 3.93 -7.64 -5.24
C CYS A 419 4.72 -6.61 -6.04
N ARG A 420 4.11 -6.01 -7.07
CA ARG A 420 4.76 -4.96 -7.86
C ARG A 420 4.92 -3.64 -7.12
N CYS A 421 3.89 -3.21 -6.39
CA CYS A 421 3.88 -1.89 -5.74
C CYS A 421 4.97 -1.73 -4.67
N SER A 422 5.45 -2.85 -4.14
CA SER A 422 6.55 -2.94 -3.19
C SER A 422 7.34 -4.18 -3.63
N PRO A 423 8.24 -4.08 -4.62
CA PRO A 423 8.81 -5.22 -5.35
C PRO A 423 9.24 -6.39 -4.45
N VAL A 424 8.33 -7.36 -4.27
CA VAL A 424 8.50 -8.55 -3.42
C VAL A 424 8.42 -9.78 -4.30
N SER A 425 9.45 -10.62 -4.20
CA SER A 425 9.53 -11.90 -4.89
C SER A 425 8.81 -13.04 -4.16
N GLU A 426 8.47 -14.11 -4.88
CA GLU A 426 7.98 -15.36 -4.28
C GLU A 426 9.01 -15.95 -3.31
N HIS A 427 10.30 -15.90 -3.62
CA HIS A 427 11.35 -16.35 -2.71
C HIS A 427 11.24 -15.68 -1.33
N GLU A 428 11.02 -14.36 -1.29
CA GLU A 428 10.89 -13.64 -0.03
C GLU A 428 9.67 -14.12 0.77
N VAL A 429 8.55 -14.41 0.11
CA VAL A 429 7.35 -14.94 0.75
C VAL A 429 7.61 -16.34 1.31
N VAL A 430 8.12 -17.26 0.49
CA VAL A 430 8.41 -18.65 0.86
C VAL A 430 9.43 -18.72 2.00
N ARG A 431 10.48 -17.89 1.95
CA ARG A 431 11.48 -17.79 3.02
C ARG A 431 10.85 -17.42 4.37
N GLU A 432 9.89 -16.49 4.40
CA GLU A 432 9.22 -16.13 5.65
C GLU A 432 8.26 -17.22 6.15
N LEU A 433 7.60 -17.94 5.24
CA LEU A 433 6.71 -19.05 5.59
C LEU A 433 7.46 -20.20 6.30
N HIS A 434 8.71 -20.44 5.90
CA HIS A 434 9.60 -21.44 6.50
C HIS A 434 10.67 -20.83 7.42
N GLY A 435 10.44 -19.61 7.90
CA GLY A 435 11.39 -18.84 8.70
C GLY A 435 11.46 -19.22 10.18
N THR A 436 12.30 -18.50 10.94
CA THR A 436 12.51 -18.71 12.39
C THR A 436 11.24 -18.60 13.22
N LEU A 437 10.39 -17.62 12.89
CA LEU A 437 9.09 -17.43 13.54
C LEU A 437 8.00 -17.94 12.60
N PRO A 438 6.99 -18.67 13.11
CA PRO A 438 5.88 -19.11 12.26
C PRO A 438 5.11 -17.91 11.70
N VAL A 439 4.52 -18.08 10.52
CA VAL A 439 3.56 -17.15 9.92
C VAL A 439 2.17 -17.71 10.21
N LEU A 440 1.38 -17.06 11.06
CA LEU A 440 0.05 -17.57 11.43
C LEU A 440 -1.11 -16.84 10.72
N CYS A 441 -0.82 -15.70 10.11
CA CYS A 441 -1.78 -14.88 9.38
C CYS A 441 -1.13 -14.19 8.18
N LEU A 442 -1.95 -13.74 7.22
CA LEU A 442 -1.49 -13.16 5.97
C LEU A 442 -0.73 -11.83 6.17
N ASP A 443 -1.17 -10.99 7.13
CA ASP A 443 -0.50 -9.73 7.43
C ASP A 443 0.91 -9.94 8.02
N ALA A 444 1.25 -11.12 8.56
CA ALA A 444 2.64 -11.39 8.95
C ALA A 444 3.59 -11.28 7.74
N LEU A 445 3.16 -11.76 6.56
CA LEU A 445 3.93 -11.60 5.32
C LEU A 445 4.02 -10.14 4.89
N LYS A 446 2.96 -9.36 5.10
CA LYS A 446 2.96 -7.92 4.83
C LYS A 446 4.08 -7.22 5.57
N TRP A 447 4.18 -7.43 6.88
CA TRP A 447 5.18 -6.75 7.69
C TRP A 447 6.60 -7.32 7.52
N ARG A 448 6.71 -8.63 7.26
CA ARG A 448 8.02 -9.29 7.08
C ARG A 448 8.61 -9.11 5.68
N THR A 449 7.82 -8.77 4.67
CA THR A 449 8.28 -8.63 3.27
C THR A 449 8.01 -7.28 2.62
N GLY A 450 6.96 -6.57 3.03
CA GLY A 450 6.44 -5.39 2.33
C GLY A 450 5.31 -5.69 1.35
N ALA A 451 4.98 -6.97 1.10
CA ALA A 451 3.83 -7.32 0.25
C ALA A 451 2.54 -6.70 0.79
N THR A 452 1.64 -6.24 -0.08
CA THR A 452 0.39 -5.52 0.29
C THR A 452 0.57 -4.14 0.97
N MET A 453 1.81 -3.63 1.13
CA MET A 453 2.06 -2.29 1.71
C MET A 453 2.03 -1.15 0.68
N GLY A 454 2.05 -1.45 -0.61
CA GLY A 454 1.99 -0.43 -1.67
C GLY A 454 0.57 0.08 -1.97
N ARG A 455 0.45 0.96 -2.98
CA ARG A 455 -0.78 1.71 -3.37
C ARG A 455 -2.08 0.91 -3.42
N CYS A 456 -2.03 -0.33 -3.92
CA CYS A 456 -3.23 -1.15 -4.08
C CYS A 456 -3.68 -1.87 -2.79
N HIS A 457 -2.86 -1.84 -1.74
CA HIS A 457 -3.14 -2.48 -0.45
C HIS A 457 -3.55 -3.96 -0.54
N GLY A 458 -2.91 -4.71 -1.44
CA GLY A 458 -3.18 -6.13 -1.64
C GLY A 458 -4.19 -6.45 -2.75
N GLY A 459 -4.78 -5.44 -3.42
CA GLY A 459 -5.78 -5.66 -4.47
C GLY A 459 -5.38 -6.69 -5.53
N PHE A 460 -4.10 -6.72 -5.93
CA PHE A 460 -3.58 -7.69 -6.91
C PHE A 460 -2.87 -8.89 -6.29
N CYS A 461 -2.02 -8.66 -5.28
CA CYS A 461 -1.14 -9.71 -4.79
C CYS A 461 -1.79 -10.60 -3.72
N THR A 462 -2.90 -10.21 -3.09
CA THR A 462 -3.56 -11.04 -2.06
C THR A 462 -4.02 -12.40 -2.57
N PRO A 463 -4.73 -12.52 -3.72
CA PRO A 463 -5.09 -13.84 -4.27
C PRO A 463 -3.88 -14.75 -4.52
N GLU A 464 -2.79 -14.18 -5.02
CA GLU A 464 -1.56 -14.92 -5.30
C GLU A 464 -0.81 -15.32 -4.01
N LEU A 465 -0.78 -14.45 -3.00
CA LEU A 465 -0.25 -14.79 -1.68
C LEU A 465 -1.06 -15.94 -1.04
N LEU A 466 -2.39 -15.95 -1.17
CA LEU A 466 -3.21 -17.08 -0.70
C LEU A 466 -2.84 -18.38 -1.41
N ARG A 467 -2.60 -18.34 -2.73
CA ARG A 467 -2.15 -19.51 -3.50
C ARG A 467 -0.81 -20.03 -2.97
N ILE A 468 0.18 -19.15 -2.80
CA ILE A 468 1.51 -19.52 -2.27
C ILE A 468 1.41 -20.07 -0.85
N VAL A 469 0.69 -19.40 0.05
CA VAL A 469 0.49 -19.87 1.44
C VAL A 469 -0.17 -21.25 1.47
N SER A 470 -1.22 -21.45 0.66
CA SER A 470 -1.93 -22.73 0.59
C SER A 470 -1.03 -23.86 0.07
N ARG A 471 -0.20 -23.55 -0.93
CA ARG A 471 0.79 -24.47 -1.49
C ARG A 471 1.85 -24.86 -0.46
N GLU A 472 2.48 -23.87 0.16
CA GLU A 472 3.63 -24.08 1.05
C GLU A 472 3.26 -24.73 2.38
N LEU A 473 2.10 -24.37 2.93
CA LEU A 473 1.68 -24.82 4.26
C LEU A 473 0.58 -25.89 4.23
N GLY A 474 0.08 -26.25 3.05
CA GLY A 474 -0.98 -27.25 2.90
C GLY A 474 -2.32 -26.84 3.51
N VAL A 475 -2.57 -25.53 3.68
CA VAL A 475 -3.78 -24.98 4.29
C VAL A 475 -4.78 -24.54 3.23
N GLU A 476 -6.07 -24.76 3.45
CA GLU A 476 -7.11 -24.26 2.56
C GLU A 476 -7.30 -22.74 2.74
N PRO A 477 -7.59 -21.96 1.68
CA PRO A 477 -7.73 -20.50 1.78
C PRO A 477 -8.72 -20.02 2.84
N SER A 478 -9.80 -20.77 3.09
CA SER A 478 -10.78 -20.45 4.13
C SER A 478 -10.28 -20.65 5.57
N ARG A 479 -9.10 -21.21 5.76
CA ARG A 479 -8.39 -21.31 7.05
C ARG A 479 -7.33 -20.23 7.22
N VAL A 480 -7.03 -19.46 6.18
CA VAL A 480 -6.06 -18.36 6.25
C VAL A 480 -6.74 -17.14 6.83
N GLU A 481 -6.19 -16.65 7.93
CA GLU A 481 -6.64 -15.44 8.62
C GLU A 481 -5.81 -14.23 8.16
N LYS A 482 -6.42 -13.04 8.13
CA LYS A 482 -5.72 -11.80 7.78
C LYS A 482 -4.80 -11.36 8.92
N ARG A 483 -5.38 -11.24 10.11
CA ARG A 483 -4.77 -10.84 11.39
C ARG A 483 -5.81 -10.97 12.50
N LEU A 484 -5.42 -11.43 13.68
CA LEU A 484 -6.34 -11.79 14.77
C LEU A 484 -7.21 -13.01 14.44
N ARG A 485 -7.54 -13.80 15.45
CA ARG A 485 -8.47 -14.93 15.31
C ARG A 485 -9.85 -14.47 14.83
N GLY A 486 -10.44 -15.24 13.92
CA GLY A 486 -11.73 -14.96 13.28
C GLY A 486 -11.66 -14.05 12.06
N SER A 487 -10.48 -13.60 11.65
CA SER A 487 -10.28 -12.68 10.50
C SER A 487 -10.08 -13.38 9.15
N TRP A 488 -10.81 -14.45 8.92
CA TRP A 488 -10.68 -15.28 7.71
C TRP A 488 -10.72 -14.43 6.42
N ILE A 489 -9.87 -14.77 5.44
CA ILE A 489 -9.77 -14.05 4.17
C ILE A 489 -10.92 -14.43 3.22
N VAL A 490 -11.40 -15.67 3.24
CA VAL A 490 -12.54 -16.12 2.41
C VAL A 490 -13.46 -17.00 3.23
N SER A 491 -14.77 -16.86 3.04
CA SER A 491 -15.77 -17.62 3.81
C SER A 491 -15.80 -19.09 3.40
N ARG A 492 -15.45 -19.35 2.14
CA ARG A 492 -15.47 -20.68 1.51
C ARG A 492 -14.38 -20.74 0.46
N SER A 493 -13.76 -21.91 0.32
CA SER A 493 -12.83 -22.24 -0.76
C SER A 493 -13.25 -23.55 -1.40
N ARG A 494 -12.87 -23.78 -2.66
CA ARG A 494 -13.12 -25.05 -3.35
C ARG A 494 -12.40 -26.20 -2.61
N PRO A 495 -13.00 -27.40 -2.51
CA PRO A 495 -12.32 -28.55 -1.92
C PRO A 495 -11.02 -28.91 -2.66
N GLY A 496 -9.96 -29.19 -1.89
CA GLY A 496 -8.67 -29.61 -2.42
C GLY A 496 -7.87 -28.49 -3.09
N TYR A 497 -8.12 -27.22 -2.72
CA TYR A 497 -7.41 -26.09 -3.30
C TYR A 497 -5.90 -26.20 -3.07
N ALA A 498 -5.46 -26.55 -1.86
CA ALA A 498 -4.03 -26.64 -1.54
C ALA A 498 -3.29 -27.64 -2.45
N ARG A 499 -3.92 -28.81 -2.72
CA ARG A 499 -3.39 -29.82 -3.64
C ARG A 499 -3.29 -29.29 -5.08
N LEU A 500 -4.27 -28.54 -5.54
CA LEU A 500 -4.27 -27.95 -6.89
C LEU A 500 -3.23 -26.84 -7.03
N ALA A 501 -3.10 -26.00 -5.99
CA ALA A 501 -2.08 -24.96 -5.94
C ALA A 501 -0.65 -25.55 -5.99
N ALA A 502 -0.44 -26.74 -5.41
CA ALA A 502 0.80 -27.49 -5.53
C ALA A 502 1.00 -28.09 -6.93
N ALA A 503 -0.02 -28.76 -7.49
CA ALA A 503 0.07 -29.38 -8.81
C ALA A 503 0.32 -28.38 -9.95
N ALA A 504 -0.25 -27.18 -9.87
CA ALA A 504 -0.06 -26.12 -10.86
C ALA A 504 1.40 -25.64 -10.98
N CYS A 505 2.26 -25.90 -9.99
CA CYS A 505 3.68 -25.58 -10.05
C CYS A 505 4.49 -26.59 -10.88
N ASP A 506 4.10 -27.87 -10.88
CA ASP A 506 4.82 -28.93 -11.61
C ASP A 506 4.65 -28.83 -13.14
N GLU A 507 3.57 -28.18 -13.60
CA GLU A 507 3.29 -27.95 -15.02
C GLU A 507 3.91 -26.64 -15.56
N ALA A 508 4.38 -25.75 -14.69
CA ALA A 508 4.81 -24.39 -15.04
C ALA A 508 6.31 -24.31 -15.40
N ALA A 509 6.81 -25.21 -16.25
CA ALA A 509 8.06 -24.95 -16.95
C ALA A 509 7.81 -23.83 -17.98
N VAL A 510 8.00 -22.58 -17.55
CA VAL A 510 7.88 -21.43 -18.44
C VAL A 510 9.12 -21.39 -19.32
N ASP A 511 8.95 -21.73 -20.60
CA ASP A 511 9.98 -21.52 -21.61
C ASP A 511 10.11 -20.01 -21.84
N VAL A 512 11.07 -19.39 -21.14
CA VAL A 512 11.40 -17.98 -21.36
C VAL A 512 12.31 -17.93 -22.59
N PRO A 513 11.91 -17.23 -23.67
CA PRO A 513 12.73 -17.17 -24.87
C PRO A 513 14.15 -16.66 -24.57
N GLU A 514 15.14 -17.14 -25.31
CA GLU A 514 16.44 -16.50 -25.32
C GLU A 514 16.31 -15.13 -26.00
N PRO A 515 16.79 -14.04 -25.37
CA PRO A 515 16.64 -12.72 -25.94
C PRO A 515 17.37 -12.64 -27.28
N ALA A 516 16.66 -12.16 -28.30
CA ALA A 516 17.31 -11.59 -29.46
C ALA A 516 18.34 -10.54 -29.01
N GLN A 517 19.41 -10.35 -29.78
CA GLN A 517 20.46 -9.41 -29.43
C GLN A 517 19.90 -7.98 -29.25
N VAL A 518 18.93 -7.59 -30.09
CA VAL A 518 18.16 -6.34 -30.04
C VAL A 518 16.81 -6.59 -30.72
N TYR A 519 15.71 -6.16 -30.10
CA TYR A 519 14.39 -6.13 -30.72
C TYR A 519 14.12 -4.78 -31.39
N ASP A 520 13.28 -4.77 -32.43
CA ASP A 520 12.77 -3.51 -32.98
C ASP A 520 11.76 -2.90 -32.01
N VAL A 521 10.84 -3.71 -31.48
CA VAL A 521 9.81 -3.26 -30.53
C VAL A 521 9.74 -4.20 -29.33
N VAL A 522 9.75 -3.65 -28.12
CA VAL A 522 9.38 -4.38 -26.90
C VAL A 522 8.06 -3.83 -26.36
N VAL A 523 7.09 -4.68 -26.13
CA VAL A 523 5.79 -4.33 -25.54
C VAL A 523 5.75 -4.82 -24.09
N VAL A 524 5.37 -3.94 -23.16
CA VAL A 524 5.28 -4.25 -21.73
C VAL A 524 3.80 -4.30 -21.31
N GLY A 525 3.34 -5.48 -20.92
CA GLY A 525 1.97 -5.77 -20.50
C GLY A 525 1.19 -6.59 -21.53
N GLY A 526 0.68 -7.74 -21.14
CA GLY A 526 -0.03 -8.73 -21.95
C GLY A 526 -1.56 -8.63 -21.88
N GLY A 527 -2.10 -7.45 -21.58
CA GLY A 527 -3.53 -7.16 -21.68
C GLY A 527 -4.00 -6.92 -23.12
N ALA A 528 -5.26 -6.49 -23.31
CA ALA A 528 -5.84 -6.23 -24.63
C ALA A 528 -4.96 -5.30 -25.50
N ALA A 529 -4.59 -4.13 -24.96
CA ALA A 529 -3.78 -3.14 -25.67
C ALA A 529 -2.38 -3.65 -26.02
N GLY A 530 -1.75 -4.43 -25.14
CA GLY A 530 -0.39 -4.90 -25.36
C GLY A 530 -0.30 -6.08 -26.34
N MET A 531 -1.25 -7.03 -26.29
CA MET A 531 -1.32 -8.07 -27.31
C MET A 531 -1.60 -7.48 -28.69
N ALA A 532 -2.53 -6.53 -28.79
CA ALA A 532 -2.82 -5.80 -30.02
C ALA A 532 -1.60 -5.02 -30.54
N ALA A 533 -0.89 -4.29 -29.66
CA ALA A 533 0.33 -3.59 -30.03
C ALA A 533 1.43 -4.54 -30.54
N ALA A 534 1.62 -5.68 -29.88
CA ALA A 534 2.61 -6.66 -30.29
C ALA A 534 2.27 -7.29 -31.66
N ALA A 535 1.02 -7.69 -31.86
CA ALA A 535 0.53 -8.23 -33.13
C ALA A 535 0.64 -7.21 -34.28
N SER A 536 0.26 -5.95 -34.03
CA SER A 536 0.35 -4.87 -35.01
C SER A 536 1.80 -4.54 -35.39
N ALA A 537 2.70 -4.44 -34.40
CA ALA A 537 4.13 -4.24 -34.66
C ALA A 537 4.72 -5.39 -35.49
N ARG A 538 4.34 -6.63 -35.17
CA ARG A 538 4.76 -7.83 -35.90
C ARG A 538 4.23 -7.85 -37.33
N ALA A 539 2.96 -7.51 -37.54
CA ALA A 539 2.36 -7.38 -38.87
C ALA A 539 3.05 -6.30 -39.71
N ALA A 540 3.60 -5.26 -39.07
CA ALA A 540 4.44 -4.26 -39.72
C ALA A 540 5.88 -4.74 -40.00
N GLY A 541 6.22 -6.01 -39.75
CA GLY A 541 7.52 -6.62 -40.06
C GLY A 541 8.60 -6.43 -38.99
N ALA A 542 8.25 -5.97 -37.78
CA ALA A 542 9.21 -5.82 -36.68
C ALA A 542 9.57 -7.16 -36.02
N SER A 543 10.78 -7.24 -35.45
CA SER A 543 11.09 -8.19 -34.38
C SER A 543 10.50 -7.68 -33.05
N VAL A 544 9.68 -8.51 -32.39
CA VAL A 544 8.85 -8.08 -31.26
C VAL A 544 9.01 -9.01 -30.07
N ALA A 545 9.23 -8.45 -28.89
CA ALA A 545 9.01 -9.16 -27.63
C ALA A 545 7.81 -8.57 -26.88
N LEU A 546 6.93 -9.44 -26.37
CA LEU A 546 5.85 -9.08 -25.46
C LEU A 546 6.17 -9.61 -24.07
N ILE A 547 6.34 -8.73 -23.09
CA ILE A 547 6.72 -9.09 -21.73
C ILE A 547 5.53 -8.89 -20.79
N ASP A 548 5.09 -9.96 -20.13
CA ASP A 548 4.03 -9.93 -19.14
C ASP A 548 4.39 -10.74 -17.89
N ARG A 549 3.98 -10.22 -16.73
CA ARG A 549 4.30 -10.80 -15.43
C ARG A 549 3.49 -12.04 -15.10
N GLU A 550 2.33 -12.21 -15.72
CA GLU A 550 1.45 -13.33 -15.44
C GLU A 550 1.90 -14.55 -16.25
N ALA A 551 1.63 -15.76 -15.75
CA ALA A 551 1.87 -17.01 -16.47
C ALA A 551 0.98 -17.16 -17.73
N SER A 552 -0.10 -16.39 -17.84
CA SER A 552 -0.98 -16.42 -19.01
C SER A 552 -1.44 -15.02 -19.37
N LEU A 553 -1.43 -14.72 -20.67
CA LEU A 553 -1.85 -13.42 -21.23
C LEU A 553 -3.35 -13.15 -21.02
N GLY A 554 -3.74 -11.89 -21.21
CA GLY A 554 -5.12 -11.41 -21.11
C GLY A 554 -5.36 -10.44 -19.96
N GLY A 555 -4.43 -10.31 -19.02
CA GLY A 555 -4.57 -9.41 -17.86
C GLY A 555 -5.89 -9.62 -17.12
N ILE A 556 -6.60 -8.52 -16.81
CA ILE A 556 -7.87 -8.55 -16.08
C ILE A 556 -8.98 -9.35 -16.81
N MET A 557 -8.91 -9.44 -18.15
CA MET A 557 -9.94 -10.10 -18.96
C MET A 557 -10.09 -11.58 -18.63
N ARG A 558 -9.01 -12.23 -18.15
CA ARG A 558 -9.04 -13.62 -17.66
C ARG A 558 -10.06 -13.84 -16.55
N GLN A 559 -10.42 -12.79 -15.82
CA GLN A 559 -11.34 -12.82 -14.68
C GLN A 559 -12.76 -12.40 -15.09
N CYS A 560 -12.93 -11.83 -16.29
CA CYS A 560 -14.19 -11.27 -16.78
C CYS A 560 -15.06 -12.33 -17.46
N ILE A 561 -15.64 -13.25 -16.68
CA ILE A 561 -16.57 -14.28 -17.17
C ILE A 561 -17.99 -13.74 -17.38
N HIS A 562 -18.11 -12.77 -18.26
CA HIS A 562 -19.37 -12.18 -18.74
C HIS A 562 -19.17 -11.66 -20.16
N ASN A 563 -20.26 -11.51 -20.91
CA ASN A 563 -20.24 -10.96 -22.26
C ASN A 563 -19.93 -9.46 -22.27
N GLY A 564 -19.71 -8.91 -23.46
CA GLY A 564 -19.45 -7.48 -23.71
C GLY A 564 -18.10 -7.19 -24.34
N PHE A 565 -17.37 -8.21 -24.77
CA PHE A 565 -16.07 -8.11 -25.44
C PHE A 565 -16.21 -8.53 -26.91
N GLY A 566 -15.37 -7.99 -27.80
CA GLY A 566 -15.16 -8.52 -29.15
C GLY A 566 -16.12 -8.01 -30.23
N LEU A 567 -17.20 -7.32 -29.85
CA LEU A 567 -18.22 -6.86 -30.82
C LEU A 567 -17.66 -5.92 -31.89
N LYS A 568 -16.67 -5.08 -31.56
CA LYS A 568 -16.07 -4.15 -32.53
C LYS A 568 -14.86 -4.76 -33.22
N ARG A 569 -14.09 -5.58 -32.50
CA ARG A 569 -12.83 -6.14 -32.99
C ARG A 569 -13.00 -7.42 -33.79
N PHE A 570 -13.84 -8.34 -33.32
CA PHE A 570 -14.05 -9.67 -33.89
C PHE A 570 -15.45 -9.85 -34.49
N SER A 571 -16.34 -8.85 -34.35
CA SER A 571 -17.75 -8.94 -34.78
C SER A 571 -18.51 -10.11 -34.12
N GLU A 572 -18.05 -10.52 -32.94
CA GLU A 572 -18.61 -11.63 -32.15
C GLU A 572 -18.83 -11.15 -30.71
N GLU A 573 -19.86 -11.67 -30.03
CA GLU A 573 -20.06 -11.42 -28.61
C GLU A 573 -19.28 -12.45 -27.80
N LEU A 574 -18.21 -11.99 -27.16
CA LEU A 574 -17.27 -12.81 -26.41
C LEU A 574 -17.29 -12.46 -24.92
N THR A 575 -16.87 -13.42 -24.11
CA THR A 575 -16.40 -13.19 -22.75
C THR A 575 -14.97 -12.64 -22.73
N GLY A 576 -14.51 -12.15 -21.56
CA GLY A 576 -13.13 -11.68 -21.39
C GLY A 576 -12.08 -12.74 -21.71
N PRO A 577 -12.14 -13.97 -21.16
CA PRO A 577 -11.19 -15.02 -21.49
C PRO A 577 -11.18 -15.41 -22.98
N GLU A 578 -12.33 -15.44 -23.63
CA GLU A 578 -12.43 -15.73 -25.06
C GLU A 578 -11.79 -14.63 -25.90
N PHE A 579 -12.06 -13.36 -25.57
CA PHE A 579 -11.42 -12.22 -26.21
C PHE A 579 -9.88 -12.29 -26.05
N ALA A 580 -9.40 -12.57 -24.84
CA ALA A 580 -7.98 -12.73 -24.58
C ALA A 580 -7.35 -13.88 -25.40
N SER A 581 -8.05 -15.01 -25.52
CA SER A 581 -7.61 -16.14 -26.34
C SER A 581 -7.55 -15.79 -27.83
N ARG A 582 -8.52 -15.02 -28.35
CA ARG A 582 -8.51 -14.54 -29.74
C ARG A 582 -7.35 -13.59 -30.02
N GLU A 583 -7.08 -12.64 -29.12
CA GLU A 583 -5.92 -11.75 -29.23
C GLU A 583 -4.60 -12.50 -29.15
N ALA A 584 -4.46 -13.44 -28.22
CA ALA A 584 -3.25 -14.24 -28.08
C ALA A 584 -2.96 -15.09 -29.34
N ALA A 585 -4.00 -15.54 -30.05
CA ALA A 585 -3.85 -16.27 -31.31
C ALA A 585 -3.29 -15.40 -32.46
N LEU A 586 -3.28 -14.07 -32.33
CA LEU A 586 -2.69 -13.15 -33.32
C LEU A 586 -1.18 -12.90 -33.11
N LEU A 587 -0.57 -13.52 -32.08
CA LEU A 587 0.83 -13.29 -31.71
C LEU A 587 1.84 -14.21 -32.43
N ASP A 588 1.47 -14.74 -33.60
CA ASP A 588 2.38 -15.60 -34.37
C ASP A 588 3.70 -14.89 -34.73
N GLY A 589 4.83 -15.49 -34.33
CA GLY A 589 6.17 -14.92 -34.50
C GLY A 589 6.50 -13.73 -33.59
N VAL A 590 5.77 -13.52 -32.49
CA VAL A 590 6.15 -12.63 -31.38
C VAL A 590 6.82 -13.45 -30.28
N ASP A 591 7.94 -12.98 -29.74
CA ASP A 591 8.58 -13.62 -28.59
C ASP A 591 7.81 -13.23 -27.32
N VAL A 592 7.02 -14.17 -26.78
CA VAL A 592 6.20 -13.94 -25.58
C VAL A 592 6.94 -14.37 -24.33
N TRP A 593 7.23 -13.39 -23.47
CA TRP A 593 7.90 -13.56 -22.19
C TRP A 593 6.86 -13.50 -21.08
N SER A 594 6.23 -14.64 -20.80
CA SER A 594 5.31 -14.80 -19.65
C SER A 594 6.07 -14.94 -18.34
N SER A 595 5.38 -14.79 -17.21
CA SER A 595 6.00 -14.82 -15.86
C SER A 595 7.23 -13.91 -15.73
N SER A 596 7.27 -12.81 -16.49
CA SER A 596 8.44 -11.94 -16.62
C SER A 596 8.05 -10.50 -16.27
N SER A 597 8.71 -9.94 -15.25
CA SER A 597 8.44 -8.58 -14.77
C SER A 597 9.52 -7.61 -15.23
N VAL A 598 9.11 -6.50 -15.84
CA VAL A 598 10.00 -5.37 -16.11
C VAL A 598 10.11 -4.53 -14.84
N LEU A 599 11.32 -4.43 -14.28
CA LEU A 599 11.61 -3.65 -13.08
C LEU A 599 12.00 -2.20 -13.40
N ALA A 600 12.72 -1.98 -14.50
CA ALA A 600 13.19 -0.67 -14.90
C ALA A 600 13.26 -0.53 -16.43
N LEU A 601 13.12 0.70 -16.90
CA LEU A 601 13.31 1.10 -18.29
C LEU A 601 14.34 2.23 -18.30
N HIS A 602 15.46 2.01 -18.99
CA HIS A 602 16.53 2.98 -19.18
C HIS A 602 16.50 3.49 -20.62
N PRO A 603 15.99 4.71 -20.88
CA PRO A 603 15.97 5.25 -22.23
C PRO A 603 17.37 5.57 -22.75
N GLY A 604 17.62 5.24 -24.02
CA GLY A 604 18.88 5.50 -24.71
C GLY A 604 18.73 5.30 -26.22
N VAL A 605 19.84 5.34 -26.97
CA VAL A 605 19.84 5.06 -28.44
C VAL A 605 19.23 3.69 -28.75
N LEU A 606 19.54 2.72 -27.90
CA LEU A 606 18.71 1.54 -27.68
C LEU A 606 18.16 1.66 -26.27
N HIS A 607 16.86 1.48 -26.11
CA HIS A 607 16.26 1.39 -24.79
C HIS A 607 16.64 0.05 -24.16
N GLU A 608 16.95 0.06 -22.87
CA GLU A 608 17.31 -1.12 -22.12
C GLU A 608 16.29 -1.36 -21.02
N LEU A 609 15.70 -2.55 -20.99
CA LEU A 609 14.73 -2.99 -20.00
C LEU A 609 15.40 -4.00 -19.07
N GLU A 610 15.30 -3.76 -17.77
CA GLU A 610 15.69 -4.74 -16.76
C GLU A 610 14.51 -5.68 -16.49
N VAL A 611 14.66 -6.95 -16.85
CA VAL A 611 13.61 -7.96 -16.78
C VAL A 611 14.01 -9.05 -15.80
N VAL A 612 13.09 -9.43 -14.93
CA VAL A 612 13.23 -10.56 -14.02
C VAL A 612 12.21 -11.63 -14.36
N CYS A 613 12.65 -12.87 -14.44
CA CYS A 613 11.81 -14.02 -14.74
C CYS A 613 12.35 -15.26 -14.01
N PRO A 614 11.58 -16.36 -13.91
CA PRO A 614 12.07 -17.61 -13.35
C PRO A 614 13.38 -18.09 -14.00
N GLY A 615 13.60 -17.81 -15.28
CA GLY A 615 14.83 -18.12 -16.01
C GLY A 615 16.03 -17.19 -15.72
N GLY A 616 15.91 -16.25 -14.78
CA GLY A 616 16.97 -15.32 -14.37
C GLY A 616 16.70 -13.84 -14.66
N ALA A 617 17.58 -12.97 -14.16
CA ALA A 617 17.58 -11.55 -14.51
C ALA A 617 18.25 -11.36 -15.87
N ARG A 618 17.64 -10.56 -16.75
CA ARG A 618 18.08 -10.32 -18.12
C ARG A 618 17.92 -8.84 -18.48
N PHE A 619 18.81 -8.35 -19.33
CA PHE A 619 18.64 -7.05 -19.98
C PHE A 619 18.12 -7.27 -21.40
N VAL A 620 16.97 -6.68 -21.71
CA VAL A 620 16.37 -6.73 -23.04
C VAL A 620 16.55 -5.37 -23.70
N ARG A 621 17.10 -5.33 -24.92
CA ARG A 621 17.35 -4.09 -25.66
C ARG A 621 16.37 -3.93 -26.81
N ALA A 622 15.89 -2.71 -27.00
CA ALA A 622 14.88 -2.38 -28.00
C ALA A 622 15.16 -1.05 -28.71
N ARG A 623 14.82 -0.96 -30.00
CA ARG A 623 14.79 0.34 -30.71
C ARG A 623 13.59 1.19 -30.28
N SER A 624 12.46 0.56 -30.02
CA SER A 624 11.26 1.20 -29.50
C SER A 624 10.60 0.38 -28.40
N VAL A 625 9.89 1.03 -27.49
CA VAL A 625 9.18 0.38 -26.38
C VAL A 625 7.73 0.86 -26.36
N VAL A 626 6.77 -0.06 -26.21
CA VAL A 626 5.35 0.27 -26.01
C VAL A 626 4.94 -0.11 -24.58
N LEU A 627 4.52 0.89 -23.80
CA LEU A 627 4.04 0.74 -22.44
C LEU A 627 2.53 0.50 -22.44
N ALA A 628 2.12 -0.76 -22.25
CA ALA A 628 0.73 -1.21 -22.18
C ALA A 628 0.41 -1.79 -20.78
N CYS A 629 0.97 -1.18 -19.73
CA CYS A 629 0.93 -1.65 -18.35
C CYS A 629 -0.46 -1.71 -17.70
N GLY A 630 -1.49 -1.15 -18.35
CA GLY A 630 -2.86 -1.15 -17.86
C GLY A 630 -3.10 -0.14 -16.74
N SER A 631 -4.06 -0.47 -15.87
CA SER A 631 -4.46 0.34 -14.72
C SER A 631 -4.75 -0.53 -13.50
N ARG A 632 -4.84 0.12 -12.34
CA ARG A 632 -5.15 -0.50 -11.05
C ARG A 632 -6.33 0.18 -10.37
N GLU A 633 -6.99 -0.54 -9.49
CA GLU A 633 -8.05 0.01 -8.63
C GLU A 633 -7.46 0.80 -7.47
N ARG A 634 -8.22 1.80 -7.00
CA ARG A 634 -7.90 2.50 -5.76
C ARG A 634 -8.20 1.59 -4.57
N GLY A 635 -7.18 1.26 -3.79
CA GLY A 635 -7.31 0.44 -2.58
C GLY A 635 -8.02 1.17 -1.43
N PHE A 636 -8.46 0.40 -0.44
CA PHE A 636 -9.21 0.88 0.73
C PHE A 636 -8.56 2.07 1.44
N GLY A 637 -7.25 1.98 1.70
CA GLY A 637 -6.53 3.00 2.44
C GLY A 637 -6.53 4.38 1.76
N ALA A 638 -6.60 4.42 0.42
CA ALA A 638 -6.58 5.64 -0.36
C ALA A 638 -7.95 6.34 -0.44
N LEU A 639 -9.01 5.69 0.05
CA LEU A 639 -10.35 6.28 0.12
C LEU A 639 -10.56 7.14 1.38
N GLY A 640 -9.62 7.12 2.33
CA GLY A 640 -9.74 7.92 3.55
C GLY A 640 -10.90 7.50 4.47
N ILE A 641 -11.42 6.28 4.29
CA ILE A 641 -12.49 5.71 5.13
C ILE A 641 -11.93 5.52 6.55
N ALA A 642 -12.67 5.99 7.55
CA ALA A 642 -12.31 5.87 8.96
C ALA A 642 -12.65 4.48 9.52
N GLY A 643 -12.43 4.25 10.81
CA GLY A 643 -12.84 3.03 11.50
C GLY A 643 -11.76 1.95 11.57
N ASP A 644 -12.20 0.70 11.74
CA ASP A 644 -11.34 -0.47 11.91
C ASP A 644 -10.63 -0.91 10.62
N ARG A 645 -9.66 -1.82 10.74
CA ARG A 645 -8.96 -2.42 9.58
C ARG A 645 -9.19 -3.94 9.48
N PRO A 646 -10.45 -4.42 9.38
CA PRO A 646 -10.74 -5.84 9.38
C PRO A 646 -10.32 -6.54 8.08
N SER A 647 -10.43 -7.87 8.09
CA SER A 647 -10.62 -8.68 6.88
C SER A 647 -12.01 -8.44 6.26
N GLY A 648 -12.23 -8.88 5.01
CA GLY A 648 -13.50 -8.68 4.33
C GLY A 648 -13.57 -7.45 3.40
N ILE A 649 -12.48 -6.72 3.21
CA ILE A 649 -12.46 -5.54 2.32
C ILE A 649 -11.60 -5.86 1.09
N TYR A 650 -12.19 -5.75 -0.10
CA TYR A 650 -11.53 -6.11 -1.37
C TYR A 650 -11.77 -5.02 -2.42
N THR A 651 -10.82 -4.84 -3.34
CA THR A 651 -11.15 -4.18 -4.61
C THR A 651 -12.02 -5.12 -5.45
N ALA A 652 -12.78 -4.58 -6.40
CA ALA A 652 -13.67 -5.39 -7.23
C ALA A 652 -12.88 -6.42 -8.04
N GLY A 653 -11.72 -6.05 -8.59
CA GLY A 653 -10.80 -6.99 -9.27
C GLY A 653 -10.26 -8.08 -8.33
N SER A 654 -9.92 -7.75 -7.08
CA SER A 654 -9.45 -8.75 -6.10
C SER A 654 -10.55 -9.77 -5.76
N ALA A 655 -11.77 -9.28 -5.50
CA ALA A 655 -12.92 -10.14 -5.26
C ALA A 655 -13.26 -11.00 -6.49
N GLN A 656 -13.14 -10.43 -7.69
CA GLN A 656 -13.32 -11.13 -8.94
C GLN A 656 -12.30 -12.25 -9.14
N ALA A 657 -11.02 -11.99 -8.85
CA ALA A 657 -9.96 -12.99 -8.90
C ALA A 657 -10.26 -14.16 -7.95
N LEU A 658 -10.60 -13.85 -6.70
CA LEU A 658 -10.93 -14.86 -5.68
C LEU A 658 -12.05 -15.78 -6.16
N ILE A 659 -13.14 -15.22 -6.68
CA ILE A 659 -14.29 -16.01 -7.13
C ILE A 659 -13.94 -16.78 -8.42
N ASN A 660 -13.46 -16.08 -9.44
CA ASN A 660 -13.44 -16.61 -10.81
C ASN A 660 -12.17 -17.40 -11.14
N LEU A 661 -11.03 -17.07 -10.53
CA LEU A 661 -9.77 -17.79 -10.75
C LEU A 661 -9.50 -18.83 -9.64
N HIS A 662 -9.81 -18.49 -8.40
CA HIS A 662 -9.44 -19.32 -7.25
C HIS A 662 -10.60 -20.18 -6.73
N GLY A 663 -11.84 -19.92 -7.14
CA GLY A 663 -13.02 -20.66 -6.64
C GLY A 663 -13.25 -20.41 -5.14
N CYS A 664 -12.96 -19.19 -4.68
CA CYS A 664 -13.04 -18.77 -3.29
C CYS A 664 -14.10 -17.67 -3.14
N LEU A 665 -14.98 -17.82 -2.15
CA LEU A 665 -16.03 -16.84 -1.85
C LEU A 665 -15.53 -15.83 -0.81
N PRO A 666 -15.52 -14.51 -1.10
CA PRO A 666 -14.99 -13.52 -0.16
C PRO A 666 -15.72 -13.44 1.18
N GLY A 667 -17.03 -13.68 1.20
CA GLY A 667 -17.88 -13.58 2.39
C GLY A 667 -19.29 -14.12 2.17
N ARG A 668 -20.27 -13.61 2.91
CA ARG A 668 -21.68 -14.00 2.81
C ARG A 668 -22.60 -12.83 2.49
N ARG A 669 -22.31 -11.63 3.04
CA ARG A 669 -23.11 -10.42 2.82
C ARG A 669 -22.23 -9.26 2.40
N ALA A 670 -22.52 -8.67 1.25
CA ALA A 670 -21.68 -7.68 0.62
C ALA A 670 -22.34 -6.31 0.50
N VAL A 671 -21.55 -5.27 0.77
CA VAL A 671 -21.80 -3.90 0.32
C VAL A 671 -20.81 -3.58 -0.80
N ILE A 672 -21.28 -2.90 -1.85
CA ILE A 672 -20.44 -2.46 -2.95
C ILE A 672 -20.41 -0.92 -2.98
N LEU A 673 -19.20 -0.36 -2.91
CA LEU A 673 -18.97 1.08 -3.03
C LEU A 673 -18.48 1.40 -4.45
N GLY A 674 -19.30 2.16 -5.18
CA GLY A 674 -19.11 2.56 -6.56
C GLY A 674 -20.01 1.79 -7.52
N SER A 675 -20.73 2.52 -8.39
CA SER A 675 -21.66 1.95 -9.37
C SER A 675 -21.08 1.82 -10.78
N GLY A 676 -19.74 1.86 -10.91
CA GLY A 676 -19.07 1.61 -12.19
C GLY A 676 -19.31 0.18 -12.66
N ASP A 677 -19.08 -0.08 -13.96
CA ASP A 677 -19.41 -1.38 -14.57
C ASP A 677 -18.85 -2.59 -13.82
N ILE A 678 -17.62 -2.51 -13.33
CA ILE A 678 -16.98 -3.60 -12.56
C ILE A 678 -17.76 -3.86 -11.26
N GLY A 679 -18.12 -2.82 -10.52
CA GLY A 679 -18.93 -2.92 -9.29
C GLY A 679 -20.30 -3.54 -9.55
N LEU A 680 -20.99 -3.10 -10.60
CA LEU A 680 -22.29 -3.66 -10.99
C LEU A 680 -22.17 -5.15 -11.35
N ILE A 681 -21.19 -5.52 -12.18
CA ILE A 681 -20.95 -6.90 -12.58
C ILE A 681 -20.62 -7.77 -11.36
N MET A 682 -19.86 -7.24 -10.41
CA MET A 682 -19.55 -7.95 -9.16
C MET A 682 -20.79 -8.13 -8.27
N ALA A 683 -21.72 -7.17 -8.22
CA ALA A 683 -23.00 -7.32 -7.52
C ALA A 683 -23.76 -8.56 -8.01
N ARG A 684 -23.91 -8.66 -9.34
CA ARG A 684 -24.52 -9.83 -9.97
C ARG A 684 -23.72 -11.10 -9.69
N ARG A 685 -22.40 -11.06 -9.87
CA ARG A 685 -21.56 -12.26 -9.76
C ARG A 685 -21.61 -12.83 -8.34
N MET A 686 -21.51 -11.97 -7.32
CA MET A 686 -21.61 -12.38 -5.92
C MET A 686 -22.97 -13.01 -5.61
N THR A 687 -24.05 -12.43 -6.13
CA THR A 687 -25.41 -12.98 -5.97
C THR A 687 -25.55 -14.37 -6.59
N LEU A 688 -25.01 -14.57 -7.81
CA LEU A 688 -25.00 -15.88 -8.47
C LEU A 688 -24.20 -16.95 -7.70
N GLU A 689 -23.18 -16.56 -6.94
CA GLU A 689 -22.36 -17.46 -6.10
C GLU A 689 -22.96 -17.72 -4.71
N GLY A 690 -24.12 -17.12 -4.43
CA GLY A 690 -24.89 -17.29 -3.21
C GLY A 690 -24.54 -16.30 -2.09
N MET A 691 -23.96 -15.15 -2.40
CA MET A 691 -23.84 -14.03 -1.45
C MET A 691 -25.08 -13.15 -1.51
N GLU A 692 -25.45 -12.56 -0.38
CA GLU A 692 -26.45 -11.50 -0.32
C GLU A 692 -25.75 -10.15 -0.57
N VAL A 693 -26.24 -9.36 -1.52
CA VAL A 693 -25.71 -8.01 -1.79
C VAL A 693 -26.69 -7.00 -1.24
N GLU A 694 -26.34 -6.37 -0.11
CA GLU A 694 -27.18 -5.42 0.63
C GLU A 694 -27.48 -4.17 -0.20
N GLY A 695 -26.54 -3.75 -1.05
CA GLY A 695 -26.71 -2.63 -1.95
C GLY A 695 -25.43 -2.16 -2.61
N VAL A 696 -25.63 -1.37 -3.68
CA VAL A 696 -24.58 -0.63 -4.36
C VAL A 696 -24.72 0.85 -4.00
N TYR A 697 -23.64 1.48 -3.54
CA TYR A 697 -23.64 2.87 -3.08
C TYR A 697 -22.74 3.72 -3.97
N GLU A 698 -23.27 4.80 -4.52
CA GLU A 698 -22.59 5.67 -5.47
C GLU A 698 -22.47 7.09 -4.91
N LEU A 699 -21.26 7.65 -5.02
CA LEU A 699 -20.93 8.98 -4.56
C LEU A 699 -21.69 10.06 -5.34
N LEU A 700 -21.89 9.81 -6.64
CA LEU A 700 -22.59 10.71 -7.56
C LEU A 700 -24.12 10.62 -7.42
N ASP A 701 -24.82 11.67 -7.85
CA ASP A 701 -26.28 11.72 -7.95
C ASP A 701 -26.84 10.97 -9.17
N HIS A 702 -25.98 10.23 -9.88
CA HIS A 702 -26.29 9.40 -11.03
C HIS A 702 -25.33 8.20 -11.06
N PRO A 703 -25.76 7.07 -11.66
CA PRO A 703 -24.89 5.90 -11.80
C PRO A 703 -23.71 6.18 -12.74
N SER A 704 -22.57 5.57 -12.43
CA SER A 704 -21.36 5.66 -13.24
C SER A 704 -21.19 4.48 -14.21
N GLY A 705 -21.94 3.40 -14.06
CA GLY A 705 -21.97 2.26 -14.97
C GLY A 705 -22.98 2.43 -16.11
N LEU A 706 -22.84 1.59 -17.14
CA LEU A 706 -23.71 1.59 -18.31
C LEU A 706 -25.13 1.17 -17.93
N LYS A 707 -26.13 1.83 -18.53
CA LYS A 707 -27.56 1.56 -18.24
C LYS A 707 -27.94 0.08 -18.38
N ARG A 708 -27.38 -0.63 -19.37
CA ARG A 708 -27.62 -2.07 -19.55
C ARG A 708 -27.16 -2.89 -18.34
N ASN A 709 -26.03 -2.51 -17.72
CA ASN A 709 -25.47 -3.22 -16.59
C ASN A 709 -26.26 -2.95 -15.32
N ILE A 710 -26.86 -1.77 -15.17
CA ILE A 710 -27.78 -1.47 -14.06
C ILE A 710 -28.95 -2.45 -14.10
N VAL A 711 -29.63 -2.58 -15.24
CA VAL A 711 -30.77 -3.50 -15.39
C VAL A 711 -30.34 -4.95 -15.16
N GLN A 712 -29.33 -5.40 -15.90
CA GLN A 712 -28.92 -6.80 -15.92
C GLN A 712 -28.19 -7.27 -14.66
N CYS A 713 -27.67 -6.35 -13.84
CA CYS A 713 -26.90 -6.71 -12.65
C CYS A 713 -27.61 -6.35 -11.35
N LEU A 714 -28.47 -5.32 -11.35
CA LEU A 714 -29.17 -4.87 -10.16
C LEU A 714 -30.66 -5.16 -10.24
N ASP A 715 -31.38 -4.60 -11.22
CA ASP A 715 -32.84 -4.70 -11.30
C ASP A 715 -33.29 -6.17 -11.42
N ASP A 716 -32.64 -6.96 -12.29
CA ASP A 716 -32.94 -8.38 -12.51
C ASP A 716 -32.67 -9.25 -11.26
N PHE A 717 -31.86 -8.76 -10.32
CA PHE A 717 -31.48 -9.44 -9.08
C PHE A 717 -32.07 -8.79 -7.81
N GLY A 718 -32.86 -7.72 -7.95
CA GLY A 718 -33.45 -6.99 -6.83
C GLY A 718 -32.44 -6.28 -5.92
N ILE A 719 -31.27 -5.91 -6.42
CA ILE A 719 -30.21 -5.25 -5.62
C ILE A 719 -30.44 -3.74 -5.64
N PRO A 720 -30.52 -3.06 -4.47
CA PRO A 720 -30.77 -1.63 -4.45
C PRO A 720 -29.54 -0.80 -4.83
N LEU A 721 -29.77 0.28 -5.58
CA LEU A 721 -28.77 1.30 -5.91
C LEU A 721 -29.06 2.59 -5.14
N HIS A 722 -28.10 3.05 -4.34
CA HIS A 722 -28.17 4.28 -3.55
C HIS A 722 -27.24 5.33 -4.15
N LEU A 723 -27.80 6.39 -4.70
CA LEU A 723 -27.06 7.52 -5.28
C LEU A 723 -26.80 8.59 -4.22
N SER A 724 -25.74 9.38 -4.37
CA SER A 724 -25.30 10.37 -3.39
C SER A 724 -25.05 9.78 -2.00
N HIS A 725 -24.43 8.61 -1.93
CA HIS A 725 -24.05 7.93 -0.69
C HIS A 725 -22.62 7.40 -0.75
N THR A 726 -21.93 7.37 0.38
CA THR A 726 -20.59 6.78 0.50
C THR A 726 -20.41 6.08 1.83
N VAL A 727 -19.52 5.09 1.85
CA VAL A 727 -19.02 4.52 3.12
C VAL A 727 -18.09 5.54 3.78
N VAL A 728 -18.30 5.80 5.07
CA VAL A 728 -17.51 6.75 5.87
C VAL A 728 -16.71 6.09 7.00
N ALA A 729 -17.15 4.92 7.47
CA ALA A 729 -16.47 4.13 8.48
C ALA A 729 -16.70 2.63 8.28
N THR A 730 -15.73 1.82 8.72
CA THR A 730 -15.81 0.36 8.79
C THR A 730 -15.74 -0.10 10.24
N HIS A 731 -16.50 -1.14 10.59
CA HIS A 731 -16.55 -1.68 11.96
C HIS A 731 -16.24 -3.18 11.98
N GLY A 732 -15.45 -3.58 12.97
CA GLY A 732 -15.09 -4.97 13.23
C GLY A 732 -13.60 -5.13 13.50
N ALA A 733 -13.25 -5.73 14.63
CA ALA A 733 -11.84 -5.84 15.05
C ALA A 733 -11.03 -6.79 14.14
N GLY A 734 -11.59 -7.96 13.83
CA GLY A 734 -10.95 -9.00 13.00
C GLY A 734 -11.58 -9.16 11.61
N ARG A 735 -12.90 -9.33 11.56
CA ARG A 735 -13.70 -9.42 10.32
C ARG A 735 -14.67 -8.24 10.25
N LEU A 736 -14.96 -7.77 9.04
CA LEU A 736 -15.95 -6.72 8.84
C LEU A 736 -17.30 -7.22 9.38
N GLU A 737 -17.96 -6.39 10.17
CA GLU A 737 -19.29 -6.69 10.73
C GLU A 737 -20.34 -5.73 10.18
N SER A 738 -19.94 -4.47 9.92
CA SER A 738 -20.79 -3.46 9.31
C SER A 738 -19.97 -2.30 8.72
N VAL A 739 -20.65 -1.48 7.93
CA VAL A 739 -20.16 -0.20 7.41
C VAL A 739 -21.14 0.90 7.76
N ASP A 740 -20.64 2.11 8.02
CA ASP A 740 -21.48 3.30 8.09
C ASP A 740 -21.53 3.97 6.73
N ILE A 741 -22.74 4.23 6.27
CA ILE A 741 -23.04 4.85 4.98
C ILE A 741 -23.68 6.19 5.25
N ALA A 742 -23.11 7.26 4.69
CA ALA A 742 -23.64 8.61 4.83
C ALA A 742 -24.18 9.12 3.49
N ALA A 743 -25.20 9.97 3.56
CA ALA A 743 -25.58 10.80 2.43
C ALA A 743 -24.47 11.79 2.09
N VAL A 744 -24.37 12.17 0.84
CA VAL A 744 -23.32 13.03 0.29
C VAL A 744 -23.97 14.24 -0.36
N ASP A 745 -23.41 15.42 -0.11
CA ASP A 745 -23.80 16.63 -0.84
C ASP A 745 -23.32 16.51 -2.30
N PRO A 746 -24.23 16.52 -3.31
CA PRO A 746 -23.86 16.35 -4.70
C PRO A 746 -22.89 17.42 -5.23
N ALA A 747 -22.93 18.63 -4.70
CA ALA A 747 -22.08 19.74 -5.14
C ALA A 747 -20.65 19.63 -4.59
N THR A 748 -20.52 19.31 -3.30
CA THR A 748 -19.21 19.24 -2.63
C THR A 748 -18.60 17.84 -2.61
N ARG A 749 -19.42 16.81 -2.89
CA ARG A 749 -19.10 15.38 -2.78
C ARG A 749 -18.61 14.99 -1.38
N ARG A 750 -18.99 15.75 -0.35
CA ARG A 750 -18.64 15.50 1.04
C ARG A 750 -19.80 14.81 1.75
N ALA A 751 -19.47 13.83 2.60
CA ALA A 751 -20.43 13.18 3.46
C ALA A 751 -21.07 14.19 4.43
N ILE A 752 -22.39 14.12 4.55
CA ILE A 752 -23.21 14.96 5.43
C ILE A 752 -23.25 14.30 6.80
N GLU A 753 -22.67 14.98 7.80
CA GLU A 753 -22.63 14.49 9.17
C GLU A 753 -24.03 14.38 9.79
N GLY A 754 -24.29 13.31 10.52
CA GLY A 754 -25.58 13.00 11.13
C GLY A 754 -26.54 12.21 10.21
N THR A 755 -26.11 11.86 8.99
CA THR A 755 -26.90 11.03 8.05
C THR A 755 -26.43 9.58 7.99
N GLU A 756 -25.47 9.20 8.83
CA GLU A 756 -24.88 7.88 8.86
C GLU A 756 -25.92 6.80 9.20
N GLN A 757 -25.94 5.75 8.38
CA GLN A 757 -26.71 4.53 8.60
C GLN A 757 -25.76 3.35 8.65
N ASN A 758 -25.91 2.52 9.69
CA ASN A 758 -25.12 1.32 9.82
C ASN A 758 -25.74 0.18 8.97
N VAL A 759 -24.94 -0.44 8.11
CA VAL A 759 -25.34 -1.56 7.26
C VAL A 759 -24.48 -2.77 7.61
N ALA A 760 -25.11 -3.83 8.10
CA ALA A 760 -24.43 -5.05 8.52
C ALA A 760 -23.94 -5.84 7.29
N CYS A 761 -22.64 -6.08 7.20
CA CYS A 761 -22.04 -6.83 6.10
C CYS A 761 -20.72 -7.43 6.54
N ASP A 762 -20.35 -8.57 5.95
CA ASP A 762 -19.02 -9.16 6.18
C ASP A 762 -18.05 -8.89 5.03
N THR A 763 -18.51 -8.26 3.96
CA THR A 763 -17.73 -7.98 2.75
C THR A 763 -17.99 -6.57 2.25
N LEU A 764 -16.93 -5.79 2.04
CA LEU A 764 -16.99 -4.51 1.34
C LEU A 764 -16.16 -4.61 0.05
N VAL A 765 -16.82 -4.37 -1.09
CA VAL A 765 -16.16 -4.35 -2.40
C VAL A 765 -16.00 -2.90 -2.86
N LEU A 766 -14.79 -2.54 -3.27
CA LEU A 766 -14.44 -1.20 -3.70
C LEU A 766 -14.30 -1.14 -5.22
N SER A 767 -15.18 -0.38 -5.86
CA SER A 767 -15.19 -0.06 -7.29
C SER A 767 -15.10 1.46 -7.50
N CYS A 768 -14.16 2.11 -6.82
CA CYS A 768 -14.06 3.57 -6.68
C CYS A 768 -13.08 4.23 -7.68
N GLY A 769 -13.00 3.70 -8.90
CA GLY A 769 -12.18 4.22 -9.99
C GLY A 769 -10.83 3.53 -10.18
N LEU A 770 -10.30 3.72 -11.39
CA LEU A 770 -9.06 3.12 -11.88
C LEU A 770 -7.99 4.20 -12.09
N ILE A 771 -6.74 3.84 -11.82
CA ILE A 771 -5.56 4.68 -11.92
C ILE A 771 -4.58 4.01 -12.87
N PRO A 772 -4.13 4.66 -13.96
CA PRO A 772 -3.09 4.13 -14.85
C PRO A 772 -1.83 3.65 -14.10
N GLU A 773 -1.25 2.54 -14.56
CA GLU A 773 -0.07 1.91 -13.96
C GLU A 773 1.21 2.41 -14.64
N ASN A 774 1.66 3.61 -14.26
CA ASN A 774 2.75 4.33 -14.91
C ASN A 774 4.03 4.49 -14.07
N GLU A 775 4.32 3.57 -13.14
CA GLU A 775 5.59 3.55 -12.39
C GLU A 775 6.79 3.50 -13.33
N LEU A 776 6.77 2.56 -14.28
CA LEU A 776 7.86 2.38 -15.25
C LEU A 776 8.06 3.62 -16.13
N ALA A 777 6.96 4.22 -16.58
CA ALA A 777 6.99 5.46 -17.37
C ALA A 777 7.58 6.62 -16.55
N ARG A 778 7.14 6.78 -15.31
CA ARG A 778 7.61 7.84 -14.40
C ARG A 778 9.10 7.73 -14.10
N GLU A 779 9.56 6.53 -13.77
CA GLU A 779 10.98 6.24 -13.49
C GLU A 779 11.86 6.46 -14.72
N ALA A 780 11.32 6.19 -15.92
CA ALA A 780 11.99 6.49 -17.19
C ALA A 780 11.96 7.98 -17.58
N GLY A 781 11.33 8.85 -16.78
CA GLY A 781 11.25 10.30 -17.03
C GLY A 781 10.14 10.72 -18.00
N VAL A 782 9.17 9.85 -18.29
CA VAL A 782 8.00 10.21 -19.11
C VAL A 782 7.12 11.22 -18.39
N ALA A 783 6.72 12.28 -19.09
CA ALA A 783 5.77 13.27 -18.59
C ALA A 783 4.37 12.65 -18.44
N LEU A 784 3.74 12.84 -17.28
CA LEU A 784 2.41 12.30 -16.97
C LEU A 784 1.36 13.41 -16.83
N SER A 785 0.13 13.10 -17.22
CA SER A 785 -1.02 13.98 -17.03
C SER A 785 -1.32 14.15 -15.54
N PRO A 786 -1.50 15.39 -15.04
CA PRO A 786 -1.89 15.62 -13.65
C PRO A 786 -3.35 15.24 -13.35
N VAL A 787 -4.15 14.95 -14.39
CA VAL A 787 -5.58 14.62 -14.30
C VAL A 787 -5.82 13.11 -14.39
N THR A 788 -5.23 12.44 -15.40
CA THR A 788 -5.42 11.00 -15.59
C THR A 788 -4.34 10.18 -14.91
N GLU A 789 -3.18 10.77 -14.59
CA GLU A 789 -1.93 10.06 -14.22
C GLU A 789 -1.39 9.16 -15.35
N GLY A 790 -1.95 9.31 -16.56
CA GLY A 790 -1.52 8.68 -17.81
C GLY A 790 -0.27 9.30 -18.40
N ALA A 791 0.46 8.57 -19.26
CA ALA A 791 1.53 9.17 -20.05
C ALA A 791 0.97 10.23 -21.01
N LEU A 792 1.68 11.36 -21.16
CA LEU A 792 1.38 12.35 -22.17
C LEU A 792 1.92 11.88 -23.52
N VAL A 793 1.07 11.87 -24.54
CA VAL A 793 1.40 11.35 -25.86
C VAL A 793 0.98 12.26 -27.00
N ASP A 794 1.64 12.10 -28.13
CA ASP A 794 1.20 12.66 -29.41
C ASP A 794 0.22 11.74 -30.16
N ASP A 795 -0.18 12.14 -31.37
CA ASP A 795 -1.06 11.42 -32.28
C ASP A 795 -0.50 10.10 -32.82
N ARG A 796 0.78 9.83 -32.63
CA ARG A 796 1.42 8.54 -32.88
C ARG A 796 1.51 7.70 -31.60
N LEU A 797 0.98 8.21 -30.49
CA LEU A 797 1.06 7.65 -29.14
C LEU A 797 2.50 7.63 -28.58
N GLU A 798 3.40 8.43 -29.14
CA GLU A 798 4.76 8.60 -28.65
C GLU A 798 4.80 9.56 -27.46
N THR A 799 5.56 9.20 -26.43
CA THR A 799 5.63 9.93 -25.18
C THR A 799 6.55 11.16 -25.27
N SER A 800 6.90 11.78 -24.14
CA SER A 800 7.96 12.78 -24.10
C SER A 800 9.37 12.20 -24.31
N ILE A 801 9.51 10.87 -24.29
CA ILE A 801 10.77 10.16 -24.50
C ILE A 801 10.76 9.53 -25.89
N PRO A 802 11.63 9.97 -26.83
CA PRO A 802 11.68 9.43 -28.18
C PRO A 802 11.91 7.93 -28.21
N GLY A 803 11.13 7.21 -29.02
CA GLY A 803 11.12 5.76 -29.13
C GLY A 803 10.30 5.04 -28.04
N VAL A 804 9.73 5.77 -27.07
CA VAL A 804 8.84 5.20 -26.04
C VAL A 804 7.41 5.64 -26.30
N PHE A 805 6.53 4.66 -26.48
CA PHE A 805 5.11 4.79 -26.75
C PHE A 805 4.30 4.30 -25.55
N ALA A 806 3.05 4.74 -25.42
CA ALA A 806 2.14 4.24 -24.38
C ALA A 806 0.72 4.13 -24.93
N CYS A 807 -0.05 3.14 -24.46
CA CYS A 807 -1.40 2.89 -24.98
C CYS A 807 -2.34 2.22 -23.96
N GLY A 808 -3.61 2.20 -24.30
CA GLY A 808 -4.68 1.59 -23.53
C GLY A 808 -4.85 2.26 -22.17
N ASN A 809 -5.13 1.44 -21.16
CA ASN A 809 -5.38 1.91 -19.80
C ASN A 809 -4.15 2.54 -19.10
N ALA A 810 -2.98 2.50 -19.72
CA ALA A 810 -1.79 3.26 -19.27
C ALA A 810 -1.88 4.76 -19.62
N LEU A 811 -2.74 5.18 -20.57
CA LEU A 811 -2.99 6.59 -20.88
C LEU A 811 -4.23 7.11 -20.15
N HIS A 812 -5.31 6.35 -20.26
CA HIS A 812 -6.64 6.70 -19.78
C HIS A 812 -7.52 5.45 -19.79
N VAL A 813 -8.52 5.42 -18.91
CA VAL A 813 -9.35 4.23 -18.72
C VAL A 813 -10.39 4.13 -19.84
N HIS A 814 -10.27 3.10 -20.67
CA HIS A 814 -11.23 2.74 -21.73
C HIS A 814 -12.45 2.03 -21.17
N ASP A 815 -13.62 2.27 -21.78
CA ASP A 815 -14.87 1.61 -21.41
C ASP A 815 -14.97 0.17 -21.93
N LEU A 816 -14.24 -0.13 -23.02
CA LEU A 816 -14.29 -1.42 -23.72
C LEU A 816 -12.87 -1.90 -24.05
N ALA A 817 -12.63 -3.20 -23.86
CA ALA A 817 -11.36 -3.83 -24.23
C ALA A 817 -11.05 -3.66 -25.73
N ASP A 818 -12.06 -3.71 -26.60
CA ASP A 818 -11.94 -3.47 -28.03
C ASP A 818 -11.29 -2.12 -28.36
N LEU A 819 -11.60 -1.08 -27.57
CA LEU A 819 -11.05 0.27 -27.79
C LEU A 819 -9.60 0.36 -27.29
N ALA A 820 -9.31 -0.28 -26.16
CA ALA A 820 -7.94 -0.39 -25.68
C ALA A 820 -7.05 -1.17 -26.65
N ALA A 821 -7.57 -2.25 -27.26
CA ALA A 821 -6.89 -3.01 -28.30
C ALA A 821 -6.62 -2.16 -29.55
N ALA A 822 -7.61 -1.39 -30.02
CA ALA A 822 -7.42 -0.51 -31.18
C ALA A 822 -6.37 0.59 -30.95
N GLU A 823 -6.30 1.17 -29.74
CA GLU A 823 -5.24 2.11 -29.36
C GLU A 823 -3.87 1.40 -29.27
N GLY A 824 -3.87 0.12 -28.85
CA GLY A 824 -2.72 -0.77 -28.92
C GLY A 824 -2.20 -0.98 -30.34
N ASP A 825 -3.08 -1.29 -31.30
CA ASP A 825 -2.72 -1.48 -32.70
C ASP A 825 -1.99 -0.25 -33.26
N ALA A 826 -2.50 0.95 -32.95
CA ALA A 826 -1.90 2.21 -33.37
C ALA A 826 -0.49 2.42 -32.78
N ALA A 827 -0.32 2.18 -31.48
CA ALA A 827 0.99 2.31 -30.82
C ALA A 827 2.01 1.28 -31.33
N GLY A 828 1.57 0.04 -31.59
CA GLY A 828 2.41 -1.02 -32.16
C GLY A 828 2.93 -0.66 -33.55
N ALA A 829 2.03 -0.20 -34.43
CA ALA A 829 2.40 0.23 -35.78
C ALA A 829 3.35 1.44 -35.77
N ALA A 830 3.08 2.43 -34.90
CA ALA A 830 3.93 3.60 -34.73
C ALA A 830 5.32 3.24 -34.19
N GLY A 831 5.38 2.36 -33.18
CA GLY A 831 6.63 1.84 -32.63
C GLY A 831 7.47 1.11 -33.68
N ALA A 832 6.86 0.23 -34.47
CA ALA A 832 7.55 -0.46 -35.56
C ALA A 832 8.07 0.51 -36.64
N SER A 833 7.29 1.55 -36.96
CA SER A 833 7.71 2.60 -37.90
C SER A 833 8.91 3.40 -37.37
N SER A 834 8.87 3.79 -36.09
CA SER A 834 9.95 4.53 -35.42
C SER A 834 11.25 3.71 -35.34
N ALA A 835 11.15 2.41 -35.04
CA ALA A 835 12.27 1.50 -35.01
C ALA A 835 12.98 1.37 -36.37
N ARG A 836 12.21 1.33 -37.48
CA ARG A 836 12.77 1.26 -38.85
C ARG A 836 13.37 2.57 -39.32
N SER A 837 12.74 3.70 -39.00
CA SER A 837 13.20 5.02 -39.45
C SER A 837 14.38 5.55 -38.65
N GLY A 838 14.76 4.91 -37.53
CA GLY A 838 15.85 5.36 -36.68
C GLY A 838 15.49 6.57 -35.81
N ARG A 839 14.21 6.72 -35.45
CA ARG A 839 13.68 7.83 -34.63
C ARG A 839 13.92 9.22 -35.22
N VAL A 840 13.87 9.36 -36.54
CA VAL A 840 13.97 10.67 -37.19
C VAL A 840 12.80 11.54 -36.71
N ALA A 841 13.13 12.65 -36.06
CA ALA A 841 12.13 13.61 -35.59
C ALA A 841 11.31 14.12 -36.79
N SER A 842 9.98 14.14 -36.65
CA SER A 842 9.12 14.73 -37.68
C SER A 842 9.49 16.20 -37.85
N SER A 843 9.65 16.66 -39.10
CA SER A 843 9.75 18.09 -39.40
C SER A 843 8.40 18.81 -39.34
N ASP A 844 7.32 18.05 -39.15
CA ASP A 844 5.96 18.59 -39.13
C ASP A 844 5.75 19.49 -37.91
N PRO A 845 5.06 20.63 -38.06
CA PRO A 845 4.66 21.44 -36.93
C PRO A 845 3.74 20.63 -35.99
N VAL A 846 4.02 20.73 -34.69
CA VAL A 846 3.26 20.06 -33.63
C VAL A 846 2.36 21.06 -32.93
N VAL A 847 1.07 20.76 -32.84
CA VAL A 847 0.06 21.60 -32.19
C VAL A 847 -0.38 20.95 -30.88
N PRO A 848 -0.35 21.67 -29.74
CA PRO A 848 -0.86 21.14 -28.48
C PRO A 848 -2.38 20.98 -28.52
N VAL A 849 -2.90 19.94 -27.86
CA VAL A 849 -4.34 19.69 -27.68
C VAL A 849 -4.70 19.84 -26.22
N GLU A 850 -5.66 20.71 -25.93
CA GLU A 850 -6.06 21.06 -24.57
C GLU A 850 -7.56 20.79 -24.34
N PRO A 851 -7.94 20.35 -23.12
CA PRO A 851 -9.33 20.32 -22.74
C PRO A 851 -9.86 21.75 -22.57
N GLY A 852 -10.97 22.06 -23.23
CA GLY A 852 -11.72 23.30 -23.10
C GLY A 852 -12.92 23.17 -22.16
N PRO A 853 -13.84 24.16 -22.17
CA PRO A 853 -15.04 24.14 -21.35
C PRO A 853 -15.84 22.83 -21.47
N GLY A 854 -16.22 22.24 -20.34
CA GLY A 854 -16.99 21.00 -20.28
C GLY A 854 -16.21 19.71 -20.58
N VAL A 855 -14.90 19.78 -20.86
CA VAL A 855 -14.04 18.62 -21.09
C VAL A 855 -13.05 18.47 -19.95
N ARG A 856 -12.92 17.25 -19.42
CA ARG A 856 -12.06 16.94 -18.28
C ARG A 856 -10.60 16.69 -18.69
N TYR A 857 -10.41 15.95 -19.78
CA TYR A 857 -9.12 15.65 -20.38
C TYR A 857 -9.32 15.18 -21.82
N VAL A 858 -8.27 15.25 -22.64
CA VAL A 858 -8.22 14.74 -24.02
C VAL A 858 -6.90 13.99 -24.27
N VAL A 859 -6.96 12.94 -25.09
CA VAL A 859 -5.82 12.13 -25.57
C VAL A 859 -5.97 11.98 -27.09
N PRO A 860 -4.91 12.18 -27.89
CA PRO A 860 -3.56 12.64 -27.52
C PRO A 860 -3.52 14.13 -27.13
N GLN A 861 -2.40 14.57 -26.55
CA GLN A 861 -2.19 15.98 -26.15
C GLN A 861 -1.37 16.78 -27.17
N ARG A 862 -0.91 16.15 -28.25
CA ARG A 862 -0.13 16.78 -29.33
C ARG A 862 -0.53 16.18 -30.67
N LEU A 863 -0.65 17.00 -31.71
CA LEU A 863 -0.97 16.58 -33.08
C LEU A 863 0.13 17.04 -34.04
N HIS A 864 0.54 16.18 -34.98
CA HIS A 864 1.41 16.58 -36.08
C HIS A 864 0.57 17.09 -37.27
N GLY A 865 1.04 18.15 -37.92
CA GLY A 865 0.42 18.75 -39.11
C GLY A 865 0.54 17.93 -40.40
N GLY A 866 0.39 16.60 -40.34
CA GLY A 866 0.63 15.69 -41.47
C GLY A 866 -0.58 15.40 -42.36
N GLY A 867 -1.77 15.93 -42.05
CA GLY A 867 -3.00 15.69 -42.82
C GLY A 867 -3.63 14.29 -42.63
N CYS A 868 -3.11 13.46 -41.74
CA CYS A 868 -3.71 12.18 -41.38
C CYS A 868 -4.89 12.36 -40.40
N PRO A 869 -5.98 11.57 -40.52
CA PRO A 869 -7.02 11.52 -39.50
C PRO A 869 -6.49 11.00 -38.17
N VAL A 870 -6.81 11.70 -37.09
CA VAL A 870 -6.45 11.35 -35.71
C VAL A 870 -7.73 11.29 -34.87
N THR A 871 -7.88 10.26 -34.04
CA THR A 871 -8.98 10.18 -33.10
C THR A 871 -8.61 10.87 -31.79
N LEU A 872 -9.26 11.99 -31.49
CA LEU A 872 -9.26 12.60 -30.16
C LEU A 872 -10.25 11.87 -29.27
N SER A 873 -9.76 11.28 -28.18
CA SER A 873 -10.55 10.61 -27.15
C SER A 873 -10.57 11.45 -25.88
N PHE A 874 -11.74 11.69 -25.30
CA PHE A 874 -11.88 12.58 -24.14
C PHE A 874 -13.04 12.19 -23.25
N ARG A 875 -13.05 12.69 -22.01
CA ARG A 875 -14.20 12.61 -21.10
C ARG A 875 -14.74 14.00 -20.80
N VAL A 876 -16.06 14.12 -20.77
CA VAL A 876 -16.73 15.34 -20.35
C VAL A 876 -16.64 15.50 -18.82
N SER A 877 -16.72 16.74 -18.34
CA SER A 877 -16.61 17.04 -16.91
C SER A 877 -17.90 16.71 -16.15
N ASP A 878 -19.06 16.93 -16.77
CA ASP A 878 -20.38 16.76 -16.18
C ASP A 878 -21.39 16.23 -17.21
N VAL A 879 -22.54 15.76 -16.71
CA VAL A 879 -23.65 15.35 -17.57
C VAL A 879 -24.20 16.57 -18.30
N ALA A 880 -24.27 16.49 -19.63
CA ALA A 880 -24.84 17.54 -20.45
C ALA A 880 -25.82 16.98 -21.48
N ARG A 881 -26.84 17.77 -21.85
CA ARG A 881 -27.87 17.39 -22.81
C ARG A 881 -27.93 18.39 -23.96
N ASP A 882 -28.25 17.87 -25.13
CA ASP A 882 -28.40 18.63 -26.37
C ASP A 882 -27.20 19.56 -26.62
N VAL A 883 -26.01 18.96 -26.69
CA VAL A 883 -24.72 19.64 -26.84
C VAL A 883 -24.06 19.36 -28.18
N SER A 884 -23.11 20.22 -28.54
CA SER A 884 -22.16 20.06 -29.65
C SER A 884 -20.78 19.76 -29.05
N LEU A 885 -20.19 18.63 -29.43
CA LEU A 885 -18.79 18.31 -29.11
C LEU A 885 -17.92 18.86 -30.24
N GLU A 886 -16.99 19.74 -29.91
CA GLU A 886 -16.22 20.50 -30.90
C GLU A 886 -14.72 20.35 -30.65
N ALA A 887 -13.97 20.18 -31.75
CA ALA A 887 -12.53 20.36 -31.78
C ALA A 887 -12.23 21.61 -32.62
N VAL A 888 -11.63 22.61 -32.00
CA VAL A 888 -11.41 23.94 -32.60
C VAL A 888 -9.93 24.27 -32.53
N ALA A 889 -9.32 24.64 -33.65
CA ALA A 889 -7.99 25.20 -33.70
C ALA A 889 -8.07 26.71 -33.40
N GLU A 890 -7.40 27.16 -32.35
CA GLU A 890 -7.22 28.58 -32.05
C GLU A 890 -5.98 29.08 -32.80
N LEU A 891 -6.16 30.08 -33.66
CA LEU A 891 -5.14 30.64 -34.52
C LEU A 891 -4.29 31.68 -33.77
N ALA A 892 -3.05 31.88 -34.20
CA ALA A 892 -2.12 32.82 -33.58
C ALA A 892 -2.60 34.30 -33.61
N ASP A 893 -3.53 34.64 -34.51
CA ASP A 893 -4.15 35.96 -34.63
C ASP A 893 -5.41 36.13 -33.76
N GLY A 894 -5.76 35.11 -32.96
CA GLY A 894 -6.95 35.10 -32.11
C GLY A 894 -8.22 34.60 -32.80
N GLY A 895 -8.15 34.15 -34.07
CA GLY A 895 -9.25 33.49 -34.77
C GLY A 895 -9.50 32.06 -34.28
N GLU A 896 -10.69 31.52 -34.54
CA GLU A 896 -11.04 30.12 -34.30
C GLU A 896 -11.40 29.41 -35.61
N MET A 897 -10.88 28.21 -35.81
CA MET A 897 -11.22 27.34 -36.94
C MET A 897 -11.75 26.00 -36.42
N THR A 898 -13.00 25.67 -36.73
CA THR A 898 -13.59 24.39 -36.34
C THR A 898 -13.01 23.26 -37.19
N LEU A 899 -12.32 22.31 -36.55
CA LEU A 899 -11.79 21.11 -37.21
C LEU A 899 -12.88 20.03 -37.33
N ARG A 900 -13.67 19.85 -36.27
CA ARG A 900 -14.75 18.87 -36.21
C ARG A 900 -15.82 19.30 -35.22
N SER A 901 -17.08 18.98 -35.53
CA SER A 901 -18.21 19.10 -34.60
C SER A 901 -19.12 17.87 -34.73
N ARG A 902 -19.64 17.39 -33.59
CA ARG A 902 -20.63 16.31 -33.53
C ARG A 902 -21.70 16.64 -32.48
N ARG A 903 -22.96 16.62 -32.88
CA ARG A 903 -24.08 16.78 -31.93
C ARG A 903 -24.27 15.52 -31.09
N ALA A 904 -24.55 15.70 -29.81
CA ALA A 904 -24.88 14.62 -28.88
C ALA A 904 -26.10 15.02 -28.04
N ARG A 905 -27.07 14.12 -27.95
CA ARG A 905 -28.30 14.34 -27.16
C ARG A 905 -28.02 14.31 -25.67
N VAL A 906 -27.14 13.41 -25.23
CA VAL A 906 -26.66 13.30 -23.85
C VAL A 906 -25.20 12.90 -23.93
N VAL A 907 -24.38 13.48 -23.05
CA VAL A 907 -23.00 13.06 -22.80
C VAL A 907 -22.84 12.83 -21.31
N LEU A 908 -22.09 11.79 -20.94
CA LEU A 908 -21.89 11.37 -19.55
C LEU A 908 -20.39 11.34 -19.24
N PRO A 909 -19.94 11.79 -18.06
CA PRO A 909 -18.52 11.68 -17.66
C PRO A 909 -18.00 10.23 -17.69
N ALA A 910 -18.90 9.27 -17.45
CA ALA A 910 -18.62 7.85 -17.45
C ALA A 910 -18.43 7.24 -18.85
N GLU A 911 -18.81 7.92 -19.93
CA GLU A 911 -18.63 7.43 -21.29
C GLU A 911 -17.49 8.19 -21.99
N MET A 912 -16.62 7.45 -22.67
CA MET A 912 -15.53 8.01 -23.46
C MET A 912 -16.06 8.54 -24.80
N GLU A 913 -15.84 9.82 -25.03
CA GLU A 913 -16.19 10.50 -26.26
C GLU A 913 -15.03 10.52 -27.25
N ARG A 914 -15.37 10.51 -28.55
CA ARG A 914 -14.39 10.48 -29.64
C ARG A 914 -14.75 11.42 -30.77
N LEU A 915 -13.77 12.17 -31.26
CA LEU A 915 -13.84 12.99 -32.46
C LEU A 915 -12.66 12.68 -33.37
N GLU A 916 -12.93 12.33 -34.62
CA GLU A 916 -11.90 12.20 -35.65
C GLU A 916 -11.63 13.58 -36.25
N VAL A 917 -10.37 14.01 -36.20
CA VAL A 917 -9.91 15.31 -36.66
C VAL A 917 -8.78 15.16 -37.67
N THR A 918 -8.65 16.13 -38.56
CA THR A 918 -7.52 16.23 -39.46
C THR A 918 -6.98 17.65 -39.36
N VAL A 919 -5.69 17.78 -39.07
CA VAL A 919 -5.00 19.07 -39.07
C VAL A 919 -4.16 19.13 -40.35
N SER A 920 -4.50 20.04 -41.26
CA SER A 920 -3.69 20.26 -42.47
C SER A 920 -2.34 20.89 -42.09
N PRO A 921 -1.28 20.71 -42.90
CA PRO A 921 0.01 21.36 -42.64
C PRO A 921 -0.11 22.88 -42.49
N GLU A 922 -0.95 23.51 -43.31
CA GLU A 922 -1.24 24.94 -43.26
C GLU A 922 -1.90 25.34 -41.94
N ALA A 923 -2.92 24.59 -41.50
CA ALA A 923 -3.59 24.81 -40.23
C ALA A 923 -2.65 24.62 -39.03
N ALA A 924 -1.75 23.63 -39.09
CA ALA A 924 -0.79 23.37 -38.02
C ALA A 924 0.29 24.47 -37.89
N LEU A 925 0.60 25.19 -38.98
CA LEU A 925 1.54 26.32 -38.94
C LEU A 925 0.96 27.58 -38.29
N VAL A 926 -0.36 27.76 -38.37
CA VAL A 926 -1.04 28.95 -37.85
C VAL A 926 -1.81 28.71 -36.55
N ALA A 927 -2.08 27.46 -36.19
CA ALA A 927 -2.75 27.11 -34.94
C ALA A 927 -1.78 27.21 -33.76
N SER A 928 -2.17 27.98 -32.75
CA SER A 928 -1.50 28.03 -31.46
C SER A 928 -1.81 26.79 -30.60
N ARG A 929 -3.04 26.30 -30.66
CA ARG A 929 -3.51 25.08 -29.97
C ARG A 929 -4.82 24.56 -30.58
N VAL A 930 -5.14 23.30 -30.30
CA VAL A 930 -6.46 22.71 -30.54
C VAL A 930 -7.18 22.53 -29.22
N VAL A 931 -8.39 23.09 -29.11
CA VAL A 931 -9.22 23.00 -27.90
C VAL A 931 -10.41 22.07 -28.18
N VAL A 932 -10.59 21.07 -27.32
CA VAL A 932 -11.78 20.21 -27.36
C VAL A 932 -12.78 20.72 -26.33
N ARG A 933 -13.99 21.10 -26.74
CA ARG A 933 -15.00 21.72 -25.86
C ARG A 933 -16.39 21.14 -26.05
N VAL A 934 -17.21 21.29 -25.01
CA VAL A 934 -18.65 21.06 -25.04
C VAL A 934 -19.35 22.40 -25.18
N ALA A 935 -20.05 22.61 -26.30
CA ALA A 935 -20.84 23.81 -26.57
C ALA A 935 -22.34 23.50 -26.50
N SER A 936 -23.16 24.49 -26.16
CA SER A 936 -24.63 24.35 -26.26
C SER A 936 -25.02 24.17 -27.73
N ALA A 937 -25.88 23.19 -28.04
CA ALA A 937 -26.38 23.05 -29.40
C ALA A 937 -27.31 24.23 -29.71
N SER A 938 -26.81 25.26 -30.38
CA SER A 938 -27.65 26.33 -30.87
C SER A 938 -28.77 25.74 -31.75
N GLN A 939 -30.02 26.06 -31.39
CA GLN A 939 -31.15 25.97 -32.32
C GLN A 939 -30.74 26.73 -33.57
N LYS A 940 -30.95 26.13 -34.74
CA LYS A 940 -30.63 26.72 -36.05
C LYS A 940 -30.88 28.24 -36.04
N ARG A 941 -29.88 29.03 -36.45
CA ARG A 941 -30.15 30.24 -37.22
C ARG A 941 -30.87 29.79 -38.49
N GLY A 942 -32.19 29.69 -38.40
CA GLY A 942 -33.09 29.69 -39.54
C GLY A 942 -33.55 31.13 -39.74
N ASP A 943 -33.41 31.59 -40.98
CA ASP A 943 -34.02 32.76 -41.60
C ASP A 943 -33.53 34.15 -41.14
N ALA A 944 -32.48 34.63 -41.82
CA ALA A 944 -32.52 35.79 -42.71
C ALA A 944 -31.20 35.91 -43.51
#